data_AF-A0A7V2CKL8-F1
#
_entry.id   AF-A0A7V2CKL8-F1
#
_cell.length_a   1.000
_cell.length_b   1.000
_cell.length_c   1.000
_cell.angle_alpha   90.00
_cell.angle_beta   90.00
_cell.angle_gamma   90.00
#
_symmetry.space_group_name_H-M   'P 1'
#
loop_
_entity.id
_entity.type
_entity.pdbx_description
1 polymer ?
#
loop_
_entity_poly.entity_id
_entity_poly.type
_entity_poly.pdbx_seq_one_letter_code
_entity_poly.pdbx_strand_id
1 'polypeptide(L)'
;MEFNVILAGVGGQGILSIARAVSLAAMRRGWSVKQSEVHGMSQRGGAVQAHLRLADHELYSDLIPYGSADMILSVEPLEALRYVQYLTEGGCIVSNACPFVNISNYPPIEQILDQVGRCSRHVLVDADRLARSAGTVRAMNMVMLGAASFFMEFQPSEFEGPVTEMFGAKGPAVVEANLRAVGVGRAAARAYWGGLRRGGTPRMVRAGIESLSAEQLLHEEAVESALPLLAGADSELSEAEAHAVTQTLDRARRENRAQLYEHEVYALVELVGAISPPQHLLIRKGESMAPADLARFPGERVVLKTVSANIVHKSEAGGVVFAAKDPGLVDRQMQELIRRHEAGGATLEGVLVVEFVEQAGAGFGRELFVGIRASREFGPVIAAGLGGVDTEYLAAKMQPGVAVAKAVVADVTADQFFELFQSTAAYELLAGRVRGHQRAVADGELLCCFRAFLALARRFCVHRGHEGPNLLELEVNPFAFVRQRMVPLDGRGRIGPVPARPTPRPEDKIGALLTPRSIAVMGVSSRRANFGRIILNNIRDCGFPGDRLYVIKDQAEAIDGIRCLPEVGRLPERVDLLVIATAAKNMPHVVDQIIDSGKVSSVIIIPGGLGEKEGTQDVESRVRRAIAAARGRPDGGPVFLGANCLGIRSRPGRYDTFFIEDAKLDPRRHAPPRRAALISQSGAFIITRMSNLQFLDPAFAVSVGNQIDLTVSDMLRAVGRREDVDCIGVYVEGFNDLDGLSFLRAVEEASAAGKEVVFYKAGRTERGRGATAGHTASIAGDYDVCDAAAAQAGAIVVDTFKEFEQLMELATALHDKPVRGRRIGAISNAGYETVGMADAILGRRYRVEMPPLSAETRARLADALAAHRLEALVNVTNPLDLTPMADDQVYEDCLRAVLADEGIDAVVVSVVPLTPQMLTTPEQIDRPGSIARRLPAVFRESPKPLVAVIDCGPPFEELARSLREAGLPVFRSCDQAVRSLGRYLCHRAAGAHIGDAAAARQTGTLVGGGP
;
A
#
# COMPACT_ATOMS: atom_id res chain seq x y z
N MET A 1 -34.27 30.31 12.69
CA MET A 1 -34.13 29.16 11.78
C MET A 1 -35.29 29.17 10.80
N GLU A 2 -35.00 29.04 9.51
CA GLU A 2 -36.00 28.83 8.45
C GLU A 2 -35.66 27.53 7.72
N PHE A 3 -36.68 26.73 7.36
CA PHE A 3 -36.52 25.48 6.61
C PHE A 3 -37.64 25.35 5.58
N ASN A 4 -37.26 25.32 4.30
CA ASN A 4 -38.15 25.33 3.15
C ASN A 4 -38.15 23.98 2.44
N VAL A 5 -39.33 23.38 2.29
CA VAL A 5 -39.51 22.04 1.71
C VAL A 5 -40.47 22.10 0.52
N ILE A 6 -40.02 21.58 -0.61
CA ILE A 6 -40.89 21.25 -1.74
C ILE A 6 -41.34 19.80 -1.58
N LEU A 7 -42.65 19.60 -1.45
CA LEU A 7 -43.26 18.28 -1.44
C LEU A 7 -43.76 17.96 -2.83
N ALA A 8 -43.37 16.81 -3.38
CA ALA A 8 -43.68 16.43 -4.76
C ALA A 8 -44.16 14.98 -4.88
N GLY A 9 -44.93 14.69 -5.93
CA GLY A 9 -45.35 13.33 -6.28
C GLY A 9 -46.63 13.30 -7.10
N VAL A 10 -47.34 12.18 -7.07
CA VAL A 10 -48.57 11.97 -7.83
C VAL A 10 -49.79 11.93 -6.89
N GLY A 11 -50.92 12.43 -7.38
CA GLY A 11 -52.18 12.49 -6.64
C GLY A 11 -52.60 11.13 -6.10
N GLY A 12 -52.81 11.05 -4.78
CA GLY A 12 -53.18 9.83 -4.05
C GLY A 12 -52.05 9.21 -3.22
N GLN A 13 -50.81 9.71 -3.30
CA GLN A 13 -49.66 9.16 -2.58
C GLN A 13 -49.41 9.74 -1.18
N GLY A 14 -50.29 10.63 -0.69
CA GLY A 14 -50.26 11.08 0.71
C GLY A 14 -49.37 12.30 1.02
N ILE A 15 -49.04 13.12 0.00
CA ILE A 15 -48.27 14.38 0.13
C ILE A 15 -48.86 15.31 1.21
N LEU A 16 -50.17 15.51 1.20
CA LEU A 16 -50.84 16.37 2.17
C LEU A 16 -50.79 15.81 3.59
N SER A 17 -50.71 14.49 3.73
CA SER A 17 -50.53 13.87 5.04
C SER A 17 -49.12 14.12 5.57
N ILE A 18 -48.10 14.10 4.71
CA ILE A 18 -46.73 14.46 5.10
C ILE A 18 -46.70 15.94 5.51
N ALA A 19 -47.23 16.84 4.67
CA ALA A 19 -47.29 18.27 4.98
C ALA A 19 -47.96 18.52 6.33
N ARG A 20 -49.13 17.91 6.56
CA ARG A 20 -49.88 18.05 7.82
C ARG A 20 -49.10 17.52 9.02
N ALA A 21 -48.44 16.38 8.91
CA ALA A 21 -47.68 15.81 10.03
C ALA A 21 -46.51 16.72 10.44
N VAL A 22 -45.77 17.27 9.46
CA VAL A 22 -44.69 18.23 9.70
C VAL A 22 -45.22 19.55 10.27
N SER A 23 -46.32 20.07 9.71
CA SER A 23 -46.97 21.29 10.21
C SER A 23 -47.40 21.15 11.67
N LEU A 24 -48.03 20.04 12.05
CA LEU A 24 -48.43 19.78 13.44
C LEU A 24 -47.21 19.64 14.37
N ALA A 25 -46.14 18.99 13.93
CA ALA A 25 -44.90 18.88 14.70
C ALA A 25 -44.25 20.25 14.93
N ALA A 26 -44.18 21.08 13.87
CA ALA A 26 -43.63 22.44 13.94
C ALA A 26 -44.48 23.36 14.83
N MET A 27 -45.81 23.33 14.71
CA MET A 27 -46.71 24.11 15.55
C MET A 27 -46.59 23.75 17.04
N ARG A 28 -46.36 22.47 17.37
CA ARG A 28 -46.12 22.02 18.75
C ARG A 28 -44.80 22.55 19.33
N ARG A 29 -43.83 22.91 18.49
CA ARG A 29 -42.61 23.65 18.87
C ARG A 29 -42.78 25.16 18.97
N GLY A 30 -43.96 25.69 18.62
CA GLY A 30 -44.20 27.12 18.51
C GLY A 30 -43.64 27.76 17.24
N TRP A 31 -43.33 26.97 16.21
CA TRP A 31 -42.85 27.49 14.92
C TRP A 31 -44.00 27.99 14.05
N SER A 32 -43.74 29.04 13.26
CA SER A 32 -44.61 29.50 12.20
C SER A 32 -44.54 28.54 11.02
N VAL A 33 -45.71 28.22 10.45
CA VAL A 33 -45.84 27.32 9.30
C VAL A 33 -46.67 28.01 8.23
N LYS A 34 -46.18 27.98 6.98
CA LYS A 34 -46.97 28.32 5.80
C LYS A 34 -46.95 27.15 4.83
N GLN A 35 -48.14 26.81 4.35
CA GLN A 35 -48.34 25.75 3.37
C GLN A 35 -49.11 26.32 2.20
N SER A 36 -48.54 26.21 1.00
CA SER A 36 -49.20 26.54 -0.26
C SER A 36 -49.38 25.29 -1.11
N GLU A 37 -50.55 25.14 -1.72
CA GLU A 37 -50.86 24.01 -2.58
C GLU A 37 -51.24 24.52 -3.96
N VAL A 38 -50.52 24.09 -4.99
CA VAL A 38 -50.89 24.39 -6.37
C VAL A 38 -51.75 23.24 -6.89
N HIS A 39 -53.08 23.41 -6.81
CA HIS A 39 -54.05 22.49 -7.42
C HIS A 39 -54.09 22.70 -8.94
N GLY A 40 -53.19 22.06 -9.68
CA GLY A 40 -53.40 21.84 -11.11
C GLY A 40 -54.34 20.64 -11.29
N MET A 41 -55.66 20.87 -11.43
CA MET A 41 -56.71 19.88 -11.76
C MET A 41 -56.33 18.39 -11.48
N SER A 42 -56.04 18.05 -10.22
CA SER A 42 -55.49 16.74 -9.88
C SER A 42 -56.63 15.73 -9.66
N GLN A 43 -57.02 15.04 -10.74
CA GLN A 43 -57.66 13.73 -10.63
C GLN A 43 -56.62 12.70 -10.14
N ARG A 44 -57.07 11.54 -9.63
CA ARG A 44 -56.16 10.41 -9.32
C ARG A 44 -55.19 10.19 -10.48
N GLY A 45 -53.89 10.28 -10.23
CA GLY A 45 -52.85 10.08 -11.24
C GLY A 45 -52.23 11.33 -11.87
N GLY A 46 -52.53 12.57 -11.43
CA GLY A 46 -51.84 13.79 -11.88
C GLY A 46 -50.66 14.20 -10.98
N ALA A 47 -49.71 15.00 -11.49
CA ALA A 47 -48.61 15.57 -10.70
C ALA A 47 -49.11 16.54 -9.62
N VAL A 48 -48.49 16.51 -8.44
CA VAL A 48 -48.88 17.29 -7.26
C VAL A 48 -47.62 17.89 -6.62
N GLN A 49 -47.72 19.17 -6.26
CA GLN A 49 -46.68 19.91 -5.56
C GLN A 49 -47.28 20.71 -4.40
N ALA A 50 -46.59 20.74 -3.27
CA ALA A 50 -46.89 21.64 -2.17
C ALA A 50 -45.61 22.34 -1.68
N HIS A 51 -45.74 23.62 -1.35
CA HIS A 51 -44.70 24.40 -0.69
C HIS A 51 -44.94 24.36 0.81
N LEU A 52 -43.94 23.96 1.60
CA LEU A 52 -44.00 23.94 3.04
C LEU A 52 -42.83 24.74 3.62
N ARG A 53 -43.15 25.84 4.31
CA ARG A 53 -42.18 26.72 4.94
C ARG A 53 -42.32 26.67 6.45
N LEU A 54 -41.21 26.50 7.14
CA LEU A 54 -41.14 26.38 8.60
C LEU A 54 -40.16 27.42 9.13
N ALA A 55 -40.53 28.17 10.17
CA ALA A 55 -39.61 29.09 10.82
C ALA A 55 -39.91 29.30 12.29
N ASP A 56 -38.88 29.63 13.08
CA ASP A 56 -39.02 30.09 14.48
C ASP A 56 -39.48 31.55 14.63
N HIS A 57 -39.75 32.21 13.51
CA HIS A 57 -40.29 33.57 13.41
C HIS A 57 -41.48 33.60 12.46
N GLU A 58 -42.21 34.71 12.43
CA GLU A 58 -43.41 34.84 11.61
C GLU A 58 -43.09 34.81 10.10
N LEU A 59 -43.78 33.93 9.37
CA LEU A 59 -43.68 33.82 7.91
C LEU A 59 -44.81 34.61 7.23
N TYR A 60 -44.46 35.48 6.29
CA TYR A 60 -45.42 36.32 5.56
C TYR A 60 -45.86 35.75 4.21
N SER A 61 -45.08 34.86 3.60
CA SER A 61 -45.37 34.25 2.29
C SER A 61 -45.31 32.72 2.37
N ASP A 62 -46.16 32.07 1.58
CA ASP A 62 -46.34 30.62 1.50
C ASP A 62 -45.56 29.97 0.34
N LEU A 63 -45.12 30.76 -0.65
CA LEU A 63 -44.34 30.27 -1.78
C LEU A 63 -42.83 30.26 -1.48
N ILE A 64 -42.15 29.26 -2.02
CA ILE A 64 -40.69 29.11 -1.95
C ILE A 64 -40.11 29.59 -3.29
N PRO A 65 -39.22 30.60 -3.29
CA PRO A 65 -38.51 31.04 -4.50
C PRO A 65 -37.65 29.94 -5.14
N TYR A 66 -37.28 30.13 -6.41
CA TYR A 66 -36.27 29.27 -7.03
C TYR A 66 -34.93 29.39 -6.30
N GLY A 67 -34.22 28.27 -6.15
CA GLY A 67 -32.93 28.19 -5.47
C GLY A 67 -32.97 28.43 -3.94
N SER A 68 -34.13 28.36 -3.28
CA SER A 68 -34.27 28.62 -1.83
C SER A 68 -34.91 27.49 -1.02
N ALA A 69 -35.21 26.34 -1.63
CA ALA A 69 -35.64 25.14 -0.92
C ALA A 69 -34.43 24.41 -0.30
N ASP A 70 -34.52 24.10 0.98
CA ASP A 70 -33.54 23.28 1.71
C ASP A 70 -33.72 21.79 1.41
N MET A 71 -34.94 21.39 1.05
CA MET A 71 -35.29 20.01 0.75
C MET A 71 -36.31 19.88 -0.37
N ILE A 72 -36.13 18.89 -1.22
CA ILE A 72 -37.19 18.29 -2.04
C ILE A 72 -37.52 16.93 -1.44
N LEU A 73 -38.74 16.77 -0.95
CA LEU A 73 -39.27 15.50 -0.47
C LEU A 73 -40.29 14.98 -1.47
N SER A 74 -39.92 13.94 -2.20
CA SER A 74 -40.75 13.40 -3.27
C SER A 74 -41.17 11.96 -3.02
N VAL A 75 -42.48 11.68 -3.06
CA VAL A 75 -43.01 10.31 -2.99
C VAL A 75 -42.98 9.59 -4.34
N GLU A 76 -42.42 10.25 -5.37
CA GLU A 76 -42.27 9.74 -6.73
C GLU A 76 -40.93 10.26 -7.33
N PRO A 77 -40.07 9.40 -7.90
CA PRO A 77 -38.71 9.79 -8.26
C PRO A 77 -38.58 10.76 -9.43
N LEU A 78 -39.47 10.69 -10.44
CA LEU A 78 -39.45 11.63 -11.57
C LEU A 78 -39.86 13.04 -11.13
N GLU A 79 -40.85 13.14 -10.24
CA GLU A 79 -41.30 14.41 -9.67
C GLU A 79 -40.21 15.07 -8.82
N ALA A 80 -39.27 14.32 -8.23
CA ALA A 80 -38.13 14.91 -7.53
C ALA A 80 -37.26 15.78 -8.46
N LEU A 81 -37.00 15.29 -9.68
CA LEU A 81 -36.19 15.98 -10.68
C LEU A 81 -36.91 17.20 -11.27
N ARG A 82 -38.25 17.14 -11.38
CA ARG A 82 -39.07 18.21 -11.95
C ARG A 82 -38.98 19.53 -11.16
N TYR A 83 -38.65 19.45 -9.88
CA TYR A 83 -38.59 20.59 -8.97
C TYR A 83 -37.18 20.94 -8.50
N VAL A 84 -36.13 20.34 -9.09
CA VAL A 84 -34.73 20.54 -8.70
C VAL A 84 -34.29 22.02 -8.76
N GLN A 85 -34.90 22.84 -9.62
CA GLN A 85 -34.66 24.28 -9.74
C GLN A 85 -35.04 25.08 -8.49
N TYR A 86 -35.85 24.53 -7.59
CA TYR A 86 -36.15 25.14 -6.30
C TYR A 86 -35.04 24.90 -5.27
N LEU A 87 -34.22 23.86 -5.44
CA LEU A 87 -33.24 23.45 -4.45
C LEU A 87 -32.06 24.43 -4.33
N THR A 88 -31.62 24.71 -3.11
CA THR A 88 -30.40 25.49 -2.85
C THR A 88 -29.14 24.69 -3.23
N GLU A 89 -28.00 25.37 -3.37
CA GLU A 89 -26.70 24.73 -3.72
C GLU A 89 -26.22 23.71 -2.66
N GLY A 90 -26.80 23.71 -1.45
CA GLY A 90 -26.55 22.74 -0.37
C GLY A 90 -27.78 21.94 0.08
N GLY A 91 -28.89 22.05 -0.65
CA GLY A 91 -30.16 21.40 -0.32
C GLY A 91 -30.12 19.88 -0.56
N CYS A 92 -31.12 19.18 -0.06
CA CYS A 92 -31.19 17.72 -0.15
C CYS A 92 -32.43 17.20 -0.88
N ILE A 93 -32.29 16.05 -1.54
CA ILE A 93 -33.41 15.32 -2.16
C ILE A 93 -33.68 14.04 -1.39
N VAL A 94 -34.90 13.88 -0.89
CA VAL A 94 -35.37 12.63 -0.28
C VAL A 94 -36.47 12.09 -1.17
N SER A 95 -36.23 10.93 -1.79
CA SER A 95 -37.14 10.39 -2.79
C SER A 95 -37.45 8.89 -2.60
N ASN A 96 -38.69 8.52 -2.91
CA ASN A 96 -39.06 7.11 -3.04
C ASN A 96 -38.35 6.53 -4.27
N ALA A 97 -37.78 5.34 -4.13
CA ALA A 97 -37.12 4.64 -5.23
C ALA A 97 -38.11 3.94 -6.18
N CYS A 98 -39.36 3.73 -5.74
CA CYS A 98 -40.39 3.08 -6.56
C CYS A 98 -41.17 4.09 -7.42
N PRO A 99 -41.26 3.89 -8.74
CA PRO A 99 -42.01 4.78 -9.63
C PRO A 99 -43.51 4.56 -9.54
N PHE A 100 -44.28 5.62 -9.77
CA PHE A 100 -45.72 5.52 -10.04
C PHE A 100 -45.96 5.71 -11.54
N VAL A 101 -45.97 4.62 -12.30
CA VAL A 101 -46.07 4.66 -13.77
C VAL A 101 -47.50 4.99 -14.21
N ASN A 102 -47.75 6.27 -14.47
CA ASN A 102 -49.03 6.83 -14.93
C ASN A 102 -48.95 7.46 -16.34
N ILE A 103 -47.79 7.38 -16.99
CA ILE A 103 -47.54 7.87 -18.36
C ILE A 103 -46.93 6.75 -19.21
N SER A 104 -47.23 6.75 -20.52
CA SER A 104 -46.78 5.71 -21.44
C SER A 104 -45.29 5.76 -21.79
N ASN A 105 -44.63 6.89 -21.53
CA ASN A 105 -43.22 7.15 -21.84
C ASN A 105 -42.38 7.38 -20.56
N TYR A 106 -42.71 6.67 -19.48
CA TYR A 106 -41.97 6.77 -18.22
C TYR A 106 -40.50 6.30 -18.42
N PRO A 107 -39.48 7.11 -18.09
CA PRO A 107 -38.08 6.74 -18.33
C PRO A 107 -37.64 5.51 -17.51
N PRO A 108 -36.58 4.79 -17.92
CA PRO A 108 -36.02 3.72 -17.11
C PRO A 108 -35.68 4.20 -15.70
N ILE A 109 -36.17 3.49 -14.68
CA ILE A 109 -36.11 3.95 -13.28
C ILE A 109 -34.67 4.22 -12.81
N GLU A 110 -33.72 3.34 -13.13
CA GLU A 110 -32.32 3.54 -12.71
C GLU A 110 -31.73 4.84 -13.27
N GLN A 111 -32.11 5.27 -14.49
CA GLN A 111 -31.65 6.55 -15.02
C GLN A 111 -32.15 7.73 -14.18
N ILE A 112 -33.40 7.66 -13.70
CA ILE A 112 -33.99 8.70 -12.83
C ILE A 112 -33.29 8.71 -11.48
N LEU A 113 -33.10 7.52 -10.87
CA LEU A 113 -32.42 7.38 -9.59
C LEU A 113 -30.96 7.85 -9.66
N ASP A 114 -30.25 7.56 -10.75
CA ASP A 114 -28.89 8.05 -10.98
C ASP A 114 -28.85 9.58 -11.10
N GLN A 115 -29.83 10.21 -11.78
CA GLN A 115 -29.93 11.67 -11.80
C GLN A 115 -30.21 12.26 -10.42
N VAL A 116 -31.07 11.63 -9.61
CA VAL A 116 -31.27 12.05 -8.21
C VAL A 116 -29.98 11.88 -7.41
N GLY A 117 -29.23 10.80 -7.66
CA GLY A 117 -27.92 10.53 -7.09
C GLY A 117 -26.83 11.54 -7.49
N ARG A 118 -27.06 12.36 -8.52
CA ARG A 118 -26.19 13.49 -8.86
C ARG A 118 -26.32 14.68 -7.90
N CYS A 119 -27.36 14.72 -7.08
CA CYS A 119 -27.42 15.65 -5.95
C CYS A 119 -26.43 15.19 -4.86
N SER A 120 -25.59 16.10 -4.36
CA SER A 120 -24.59 15.77 -3.33
C SER A 120 -25.24 15.27 -2.04
N ARG A 121 -26.43 15.78 -1.70
CA ARG A 121 -27.23 15.34 -0.54
C ARG A 121 -28.52 14.70 -1.01
N HIS A 122 -28.55 13.37 -1.05
CA HIS A 122 -29.75 12.64 -1.41
C HIS A 122 -29.96 11.37 -0.58
N VAL A 123 -31.21 10.95 -0.49
CA VAL A 123 -31.64 9.66 0.08
C VAL A 123 -32.67 9.04 -0.84
N LEU A 124 -32.43 7.79 -1.23
CA LEU A 124 -33.33 6.96 -2.02
C LEU A 124 -33.79 5.78 -1.19
N VAL A 125 -35.10 5.62 -1.02
CA VAL A 125 -35.67 4.56 -0.17
C VAL A 125 -36.81 3.86 -0.89
N ASP A 126 -36.85 2.52 -0.88
CA ASP A 126 -38.05 1.76 -1.27
C ASP A 126 -39.10 1.88 -0.16
N ALA A 127 -39.84 2.98 -0.20
CA ALA A 127 -40.81 3.31 0.84
C ALA A 127 -42.02 2.37 0.82
N ASP A 128 -42.38 1.84 -0.33
CA ASP A 128 -43.45 0.87 -0.52
C ASP A 128 -43.18 -0.44 0.23
N ARG A 129 -41.97 -0.97 0.11
CA ARG A 129 -41.58 -2.20 0.80
C ARG A 129 -41.39 -1.97 2.30
N LEU A 130 -40.79 -0.86 2.70
CA LEU A 130 -40.66 -0.55 4.12
C LEU A 130 -42.03 -0.35 4.78
N ALA A 131 -43.00 0.24 4.08
CA ALA A 131 -44.38 0.35 4.55
C ALA A 131 -45.05 -1.02 4.71
N ARG A 132 -44.87 -1.93 3.74
CA ARG A 132 -45.30 -3.35 3.88
C ARG A 132 -44.74 -3.98 5.15
N SER A 133 -43.45 -3.76 5.40
CA SER A 133 -42.73 -4.32 6.54
C SER A 133 -43.15 -3.67 7.88
N ALA A 134 -43.59 -2.41 7.85
CA ALA A 134 -44.16 -1.71 9.00
C ALA A 134 -45.62 -2.12 9.32
N GLY A 135 -46.21 -3.02 8.53
CA GLY A 135 -47.54 -3.60 8.76
C GLY A 135 -48.64 -3.07 7.84
N THR A 136 -48.37 -2.08 6.97
CA THR A 136 -49.37 -1.60 5.99
C THR A 136 -48.74 -0.87 4.80
N VAL A 137 -49.11 -1.27 3.59
CA VAL A 137 -48.76 -0.55 2.35
C VAL A 137 -49.21 0.91 2.35
N ARG A 138 -50.23 1.25 3.14
CA ARG A 138 -50.81 2.61 3.20
C ARG A 138 -49.96 3.61 3.97
N ALA A 139 -48.88 3.17 4.63
CA ALA A 139 -47.98 4.02 5.42
C ALA A 139 -46.71 4.45 4.65
N MET A 140 -46.66 4.26 3.32
CA MET A 140 -45.52 4.67 2.47
C MET A 140 -45.13 6.14 2.66
N ASN A 141 -46.12 7.02 2.73
CA ASN A 141 -45.91 8.44 3.00
C ASN A 141 -45.28 8.71 4.38
N MET A 142 -45.56 7.88 5.40
CA MET A 142 -44.94 7.99 6.72
C MET A 142 -43.50 7.47 6.73
N VAL A 143 -43.18 6.47 5.90
CA VAL A 143 -41.78 6.08 5.66
C VAL A 143 -41.01 7.25 5.05
N MET A 144 -41.59 7.91 4.04
CA MET A 144 -40.97 9.08 3.41
C MET A 144 -40.81 10.26 4.37
N LEU A 145 -41.80 10.51 5.24
CA LEU A 145 -41.69 11.48 6.34
C LEU A 145 -40.53 11.13 7.29
N GLY A 146 -40.42 9.86 7.68
CA GLY A 146 -39.32 9.35 8.48
C GLY A 146 -37.97 9.60 7.83
N ALA A 147 -37.84 9.27 6.56
CA ALA A 147 -36.61 9.49 5.79
C ALA A 147 -36.25 10.97 5.72
N ALA A 148 -37.22 11.85 5.48
CA ALA A 148 -37.03 13.30 5.45
C ALA A 148 -36.61 13.85 6.82
N SER A 149 -37.19 13.32 7.89
CA SER A 149 -36.89 13.76 9.26
C SER A 149 -35.41 13.65 9.61
N PHE A 150 -34.65 12.77 8.94
CA PHE A 150 -33.20 12.62 9.13
C PHE A 150 -32.42 13.91 8.80
N PHE A 151 -32.87 14.66 7.80
CA PHE A 151 -32.25 15.94 7.41
C PHE A 151 -32.97 17.16 8.00
N MET A 152 -34.18 16.96 8.53
CA MET A 152 -34.88 18.00 9.29
C MET A 152 -34.39 18.00 10.74
N GLU A 153 -34.50 19.14 11.42
CA GLU A 153 -34.21 19.22 12.87
C GLU A 153 -35.31 18.62 13.75
N PHE A 154 -36.06 17.61 13.29
CA PHE A 154 -37.08 16.90 14.07
C PHE A 154 -36.58 15.52 14.52
N GLN A 155 -36.96 15.11 15.73
CA GLN A 155 -36.77 13.76 16.28
C GLN A 155 -38.00 12.89 15.99
N PRO A 156 -37.84 11.55 15.87
CA PRO A 156 -38.96 10.63 15.65
C PRO A 156 -40.12 10.77 16.64
N SER A 157 -39.81 10.97 17.93
CA SER A 157 -40.79 11.11 19.01
C SER A 157 -41.71 12.32 18.83
N GLU A 158 -41.27 13.34 18.10
CA GLU A 158 -42.07 14.54 17.85
C GLU A 158 -43.18 14.33 16.84
N PHE A 159 -43.13 13.23 16.09
CA PHE A 159 -44.22 12.81 15.21
C PHE A 159 -45.25 11.91 15.90
N GLU A 160 -45.03 11.47 17.15
CA GLU A 160 -45.99 10.64 17.89
C GLU A 160 -47.34 11.32 18.06
N GLY A 161 -47.31 12.57 18.52
CA GLY A 161 -48.50 13.40 18.71
C GLY A 161 -49.25 13.66 17.40
N PRO A 162 -48.60 14.23 16.37
CA PRO A 162 -49.18 14.45 15.05
C PRO A 162 -49.78 13.19 14.41
N VAL A 163 -49.06 12.07 14.40
CA VAL A 163 -49.53 10.81 13.79
C VAL A 163 -50.73 10.24 14.57
N THR A 164 -50.70 10.29 15.91
CA THR A 164 -51.84 9.88 16.75
C THR A 164 -53.07 10.74 16.48
N GLU A 165 -52.91 12.05 16.35
CA GLU A 165 -53.99 12.98 16.03
C GLU A 165 -54.58 12.72 14.63
N MET A 166 -53.73 12.47 13.64
CA MET A 166 -54.14 12.25 12.26
C MET A 166 -54.83 10.90 12.02
N PHE A 167 -54.40 9.85 12.73
CA PHE A 167 -54.82 8.47 12.47
C PHE A 167 -55.57 7.81 13.62
N GLY A 168 -55.72 8.46 14.78
CA GLY A 168 -56.35 7.90 15.98
C GLY A 168 -57.78 7.39 15.74
N ALA A 169 -58.56 8.07 14.91
CA ALA A 169 -59.91 7.65 14.53
C ALA A 169 -59.94 6.31 13.74
N LYS A 170 -58.81 5.86 13.20
CA LYS A 170 -58.68 4.59 12.45
C LYS A 170 -58.22 3.41 13.33
N GLY A 171 -58.02 3.65 14.63
CA GLY A 171 -57.70 2.64 15.64
C GLY A 171 -56.21 2.52 15.98
N PRO A 172 -55.88 1.94 17.15
CA PRO A 172 -54.50 1.90 17.68
C PRO A 172 -53.49 1.21 16.74
N ALA A 173 -53.88 0.11 16.11
CA ALA A 173 -53.01 -0.64 15.20
C ALA A 173 -52.59 0.18 13.96
N VAL A 174 -53.45 1.08 13.47
CA VAL A 174 -53.11 1.97 12.35
C VAL A 174 -52.14 3.05 12.80
N VAL A 175 -52.32 3.60 14.01
CA VAL A 175 -51.38 4.58 14.59
C VAL A 175 -50.00 3.93 14.76
N GLU A 176 -49.93 2.75 15.38
CA GLU A 176 -48.70 2.00 15.61
C GLU A 176 -47.95 1.70 14.31
N ALA A 177 -48.65 1.23 13.28
CA ALA A 177 -48.04 0.95 11.97
C ALA A 177 -47.45 2.22 11.31
N ASN A 178 -48.11 3.38 11.45
CA ASN A 178 -47.61 4.65 10.91
C ASN A 178 -46.41 5.18 11.71
N LEU A 179 -46.42 5.07 13.04
CA LEU A 179 -45.26 5.43 13.88
C LEU A 179 -44.05 4.56 13.57
N ARG A 180 -44.28 3.25 13.43
CA ARG A 180 -43.26 2.31 13.00
C ARG A 180 -42.70 2.67 11.63
N ALA A 181 -43.55 3.06 10.68
CA ALA A 181 -43.12 3.52 9.36
C ALA A 181 -42.21 4.76 9.43
N VAL A 182 -42.51 5.75 10.28
CA VAL A 182 -41.63 6.91 10.52
C VAL A 182 -40.26 6.47 11.04
N GLY A 183 -40.23 5.59 12.04
CA GLY A 183 -38.98 5.08 12.62
C GLY A 183 -38.11 4.34 11.59
N VAL A 184 -38.71 3.40 10.85
CA VAL A 184 -38.02 2.61 9.82
C VAL A 184 -37.53 3.50 8.68
N GLY A 185 -38.33 4.48 8.26
CA GLY A 185 -37.92 5.45 7.22
C GLY A 185 -36.70 6.27 7.61
N ARG A 186 -36.65 6.76 8.86
CA ARG A 186 -35.49 7.49 9.36
C ARG A 186 -34.25 6.60 9.44
N ALA A 187 -34.42 5.37 9.93
CA ALA A 187 -33.34 4.41 10.04
C ALA A 187 -32.76 4.06 8.66
N ALA A 188 -33.61 3.84 7.66
CA ALA A 188 -33.20 3.63 6.27
C ALA A 188 -32.46 4.83 5.68
N ALA A 189 -32.91 6.06 5.94
CA ALA A 189 -32.20 7.27 5.50
C ALA A 189 -30.81 7.41 6.15
N ARG A 190 -30.70 7.14 7.45
CA ARG A 190 -29.41 7.11 8.17
C ARG A 190 -28.47 6.06 7.59
N ALA A 191 -28.97 4.84 7.38
CA ALA A 191 -28.24 3.73 6.78
C ALA A 191 -27.74 4.08 5.37
N TYR A 192 -28.62 4.67 4.55
CA TYR A 192 -28.30 5.09 3.19
C TYR A 192 -27.21 6.14 3.16
N TRP A 193 -27.38 7.19 3.96
CA TRP A 193 -26.43 8.27 4.05
C TRP A 193 -25.07 7.81 4.61
N GLY A 194 -25.08 6.89 5.59
CA GLY A 194 -23.88 6.25 6.12
C GLY A 194 -23.14 5.43 5.06
N GLY A 195 -23.86 4.62 4.27
CA GLY A 195 -23.28 3.83 3.18
C GLY A 195 -22.61 4.68 2.10
N LEU A 196 -23.24 5.78 1.68
CA LEU A 196 -22.65 6.73 0.72
C LEU A 196 -21.36 7.35 1.28
N ARG A 197 -21.34 7.74 2.55
CA ARG A 197 -20.14 8.30 3.21
C ARG A 197 -18.99 7.30 3.33
N ARG A 198 -19.30 6.00 3.36
CA ARG A 198 -18.35 4.90 3.35
C ARG A 198 -17.93 4.50 1.92
N GLY A 199 -18.30 5.28 0.89
CA GLY A 199 -17.91 5.06 -0.50
C GLY A 199 -18.77 4.04 -1.26
N GLY A 200 -19.98 3.76 -0.80
CA GLY A 200 -20.93 2.96 -1.57
C GLY A 200 -21.61 3.80 -2.66
N THR A 201 -21.88 3.21 -3.83
CA THR A 201 -22.71 3.87 -4.86
C THR A 201 -24.18 3.92 -4.42
N PRO A 202 -25.00 4.89 -4.90
CA PRO A 202 -26.44 4.93 -4.65
C PRO A 202 -27.13 3.58 -4.84
N ARG A 203 -26.78 2.88 -5.91
CA ARG A 203 -27.32 1.57 -6.26
C ARG A 203 -26.90 0.47 -5.28
N MET A 204 -25.61 0.39 -4.93
CA MET A 204 -25.10 -0.60 -3.97
C MET A 204 -25.70 -0.41 -2.59
N VAL A 205 -25.71 0.83 -2.10
CA VAL A 205 -26.22 1.15 -0.76
C VAL A 205 -27.71 0.87 -0.69
N ARG A 206 -28.46 1.24 -1.73
CA ARG A 206 -29.88 0.90 -1.86
C ARG A 206 -30.07 -0.62 -1.83
N ALA A 207 -29.34 -1.39 -2.65
CA ALA A 207 -29.45 -2.85 -2.66
C ALA A 207 -29.14 -3.48 -1.29
N GLY A 208 -28.14 -2.96 -0.57
CA GLY A 208 -27.78 -3.40 0.78
C GLY A 208 -28.90 -3.16 1.79
N ILE A 209 -29.44 -1.93 1.83
CA ILE A 209 -30.63 -1.61 2.63
C ILE A 209 -31.83 -2.44 2.18
N GLU A 210 -31.90 -2.74 0.89
CA GLU A 210 -32.96 -3.53 0.34
C GLU A 210 -32.92 -5.00 0.82
N SER A 211 -31.77 -5.50 1.27
CA SER A 211 -31.66 -6.84 1.85
C SER A 211 -32.16 -6.94 3.31
N LEU A 212 -32.38 -5.80 3.97
CA LEU A 212 -32.71 -5.73 5.40
C LEU A 212 -34.21 -5.73 5.69
N SER A 213 -34.60 -6.42 6.77
CA SER A 213 -35.94 -6.31 7.36
C SER A 213 -36.12 -4.96 8.09
N ALA A 214 -37.38 -4.59 8.35
CA ALA A 214 -37.68 -3.38 9.12
C ALA A 214 -37.11 -3.43 10.56
N GLU A 215 -37.12 -4.61 11.19
CA GLU A 215 -36.52 -4.83 12.51
C GLU A 215 -35.00 -4.67 12.46
N GLN A 216 -34.34 -5.24 11.46
CA GLN A 216 -32.90 -5.11 11.28
C GLN A 216 -32.48 -3.66 11.04
N LEU A 217 -33.26 -2.88 10.29
CA LEU A 217 -32.99 -1.46 10.07
C LEU A 217 -33.03 -0.62 11.36
N LEU A 218 -33.89 -0.99 12.30
CA LEU A 218 -34.01 -0.29 13.58
C LEU A 218 -32.84 -0.59 14.54
N HIS A 219 -32.06 -1.65 14.29
CA HIS A 219 -30.90 -2.04 15.08
C HIS A 219 -29.59 -1.63 14.39
N GLU A 220 -28.83 -0.74 15.01
CA GLU A 220 -27.62 -0.15 14.41
C GLU A 220 -26.54 -1.19 14.09
N GLU A 221 -26.32 -2.17 14.97
CA GLU A 221 -25.39 -3.29 14.71
C GLU A 221 -25.80 -4.15 13.52
N ALA A 222 -27.10 -4.40 13.32
CA ALA A 222 -27.59 -5.18 12.18
C ALA A 222 -27.46 -4.40 10.87
N VAL A 223 -27.65 -3.08 10.91
CA VAL A 223 -27.36 -2.18 9.78
C VAL A 223 -25.87 -2.18 9.48
N GLU A 224 -25.00 -2.07 10.49
CA GLU A 224 -23.54 -2.11 10.29
C GLU A 224 -23.04 -3.48 9.82
N SER A 225 -23.71 -4.57 10.20
CA SER A 225 -23.43 -5.94 9.76
C SER A 225 -24.07 -6.32 8.42
N ALA A 226 -25.03 -5.55 7.89
CA ALA A 226 -25.56 -5.71 6.52
C ALA A 226 -25.06 -4.66 5.52
N LEU A 227 -24.59 -3.50 6.00
CA LEU A 227 -23.77 -2.54 5.26
C LEU A 227 -22.22 -2.71 5.36
N PRO A 228 -21.62 -3.82 5.87
CA PRO A 228 -20.19 -4.05 5.80
C PRO A 228 -19.79 -4.52 4.40
N LEU A 229 -20.73 -4.46 3.45
CA LEU A 229 -20.50 -4.45 2.01
C LEU A 229 -19.36 -3.52 1.56
N LEU A 230 -18.82 -2.68 2.44
CA LEU A 230 -17.70 -1.79 2.14
C LEU A 230 -16.37 -2.16 2.82
N ALA A 231 -16.34 -3.13 3.75
CA ALA A 231 -15.12 -3.55 4.46
C ALA A 231 -14.54 -4.88 3.95
N GLY A 232 -15.32 -5.68 3.21
CA GLY A 232 -14.87 -7.01 2.75
C GLY A 232 -15.35 -7.46 1.37
N ALA A 233 -16.33 -6.80 0.75
CA ALA A 233 -16.82 -7.15 -0.59
C ALA A 233 -16.24 -6.27 -1.72
N ASP A 234 -15.46 -5.25 -1.37
CA ASP A 234 -15.05 -4.20 -2.29
C ASP A 234 -13.71 -4.49 -2.97
N SER A 235 -13.77 -5.11 -4.16
CA SER A 235 -12.82 -4.88 -5.27
C SER A 235 -13.02 -5.78 -6.48
N GLU A 236 -14.08 -6.58 -6.55
CA GLU A 236 -14.30 -7.42 -7.73
C GLU A 236 -15.35 -6.77 -8.63
N LEU A 237 -15.04 -6.72 -9.92
CA LEU A 237 -15.97 -6.28 -10.94
C LEU A 237 -17.08 -7.32 -11.08
N SER A 238 -18.32 -6.89 -11.21
CA SER A 238 -19.40 -7.77 -11.63
C SER A 238 -19.08 -8.38 -13.00
N GLU A 239 -19.66 -9.55 -13.30
CA GLU A 239 -19.46 -10.20 -14.60
C GLU A 239 -19.88 -9.30 -15.79
N ALA A 240 -20.91 -8.47 -15.61
CA ALA A 240 -21.33 -7.52 -16.63
C ALA A 240 -20.28 -6.42 -16.87
N GLU A 241 -19.71 -5.87 -15.79
CA GLU A 241 -18.64 -4.88 -15.88
C GLU A 241 -17.38 -5.51 -16.49
N ALA A 242 -16.96 -6.67 -16.00
CA ALA A 242 -15.80 -7.40 -16.53
C ALA A 242 -15.98 -7.72 -18.03
N HIS A 243 -17.18 -8.08 -18.46
CA HIS A 243 -17.49 -8.29 -19.87
C HIS A 243 -17.37 -7.00 -20.69
N ALA A 244 -17.92 -5.89 -20.21
CA ALA A 244 -17.84 -4.59 -20.90
C ALA A 244 -16.39 -4.10 -21.06
N VAL A 245 -15.57 -4.22 -20.01
CA VAL A 245 -14.13 -3.93 -20.09
C VAL A 245 -13.47 -4.83 -21.15
N THR A 246 -13.73 -6.14 -21.09
CA THR A 246 -13.14 -7.11 -22.04
C THR A 246 -13.48 -6.78 -23.49
N GLN A 247 -14.72 -6.41 -23.79
CA GLN A 247 -15.13 -5.99 -25.13
C GLN A 247 -14.35 -4.77 -25.64
N THR A 248 -14.06 -3.81 -24.77
CA THR A 248 -13.26 -2.63 -25.11
C THR A 248 -11.82 -3.02 -25.44
N LEU A 249 -11.19 -3.86 -24.61
CA LEU A 249 -9.81 -4.27 -24.85
C LEU A 249 -9.67 -5.17 -26.10
N ASP A 250 -10.63 -6.08 -26.33
CA ASP A 250 -10.63 -6.94 -27.52
C ASP A 250 -10.87 -6.15 -28.81
N ARG A 251 -11.67 -5.09 -28.76
CA ARG A 251 -11.84 -4.16 -29.89
C ARG A 251 -10.51 -3.49 -30.23
N ALA A 252 -9.82 -2.93 -29.24
CA ALA A 252 -8.51 -2.31 -29.43
C ALA A 252 -7.51 -3.30 -30.04
N ARG A 253 -7.49 -4.55 -29.55
CA ARG A 253 -6.61 -5.59 -30.12
C ARG A 253 -6.99 -6.00 -31.54
N ARG A 254 -8.28 -6.15 -31.87
CA ARG A 254 -8.73 -6.45 -33.24
C ARG A 254 -8.36 -5.35 -34.24
N GLU A 255 -8.30 -4.11 -33.77
CA GLU A 255 -7.85 -2.94 -34.54
C GLU A 255 -6.31 -2.79 -34.54
N ASN A 256 -5.56 -3.78 -34.04
CA ASN A 256 -4.10 -3.77 -33.89
C ASN A 256 -3.56 -2.57 -33.09
N ARG A 257 -4.34 -2.06 -32.13
CA ARG A 257 -3.94 -0.95 -31.25
C ARG A 257 -3.35 -1.48 -29.95
N ALA A 258 -2.22 -0.91 -29.55
CA ALA A 258 -1.67 -1.09 -28.21
C ALA A 258 -2.17 -0.04 -27.21
N GLN A 259 -2.75 1.07 -27.70
CA GLN A 259 -3.28 2.17 -26.90
C GLN A 259 -4.82 2.20 -26.97
N LEU A 260 -5.45 2.53 -25.85
CA LEU A 260 -6.86 2.88 -25.77
C LEU A 260 -7.05 4.36 -26.13
N TYR A 261 -8.16 4.68 -26.77
CA TYR A 261 -8.56 6.07 -26.97
C TYR A 261 -9.11 6.67 -25.68
N GLU A 262 -9.06 8.00 -25.56
CA GLU A 262 -9.49 8.71 -24.36
C GLU A 262 -10.96 8.44 -23.99
N HIS A 263 -11.85 8.39 -24.98
CA HIS A 263 -13.26 8.04 -24.73
C HIS A 263 -13.46 6.58 -24.30
N GLU A 264 -12.58 5.66 -24.71
CA GLU A 264 -12.57 4.28 -24.19
C GLU A 264 -12.15 4.28 -22.72
N VAL A 265 -11.15 5.09 -22.35
CA VAL A 265 -10.72 5.27 -20.95
C VAL A 265 -11.84 5.89 -20.10
N TYR A 266 -12.55 6.91 -20.60
CA TYR A 266 -13.73 7.47 -19.93
C TYR A 266 -14.79 6.41 -19.67
N ALA A 267 -15.12 5.60 -20.69
CA ALA A 267 -16.07 4.51 -20.54
C ALA A 267 -15.61 3.49 -19.48
N LEU A 268 -14.32 3.15 -19.43
CA LEU A 268 -13.79 2.24 -18.40
C LEU A 268 -13.95 2.83 -16.99
N VAL A 269 -13.57 4.09 -16.77
CA VAL A 269 -13.60 4.73 -15.45
C VAL A 269 -15.05 5.00 -14.99
N GLU A 270 -15.95 5.36 -15.91
CA GLU A 270 -17.39 5.52 -15.64
C GLU A 270 -18.07 4.20 -15.30
N LEU A 271 -17.68 3.11 -15.98
CA LEU A 271 -18.25 1.79 -15.75
C LEU A 271 -17.96 1.28 -14.33
N VAL A 272 -16.76 1.55 -13.81
CA VAL A 272 -16.26 0.90 -12.58
C VAL A 272 -16.23 1.82 -11.35
N GLY A 273 -16.48 3.12 -11.53
CA GLY A 273 -16.46 4.09 -10.45
C GLY A 273 -17.65 5.04 -10.51
N ALA A 274 -18.01 5.63 -9.37
CA ALA A 274 -19.01 6.71 -9.29
C ALA A 274 -18.51 8.05 -9.91
N ILE A 275 -17.68 7.96 -10.93
CA ILE A 275 -17.03 9.10 -11.59
C ILE A 275 -17.81 9.35 -12.88
N SER A 276 -18.34 10.56 -13.05
CA SER A 276 -18.99 10.97 -14.30
C SER A 276 -17.96 11.66 -15.19
N PRO A 277 -17.59 11.09 -16.36
CA PRO A 277 -16.78 11.79 -17.34
C PRO A 277 -17.47 13.08 -17.81
N PRO A 278 -16.69 14.06 -18.30
CA PRO A 278 -17.27 15.19 -19.00
C PRO A 278 -18.08 14.69 -20.20
N GLN A 279 -19.14 15.42 -20.55
CA GLN A 279 -19.88 15.11 -21.77
C GLN A 279 -18.90 15.10 -22.95
N HIS A 280 -18.95 14.06 -23.78
CA HIS A 280 -18.02 13.91 -24.87
C HIS A 280 -18.67 13.25 -26.09
N LEU A 281 -18.15 13.55 -27.27
CA LEU A 281 -18.57 12.96 -28.53
C LEU A 281 -17.37 12.83 -29.47
N LEU A 282 -17.12 11.62 -29.96
CA LEU A 282 -16.13 11.38 -31.00
C LEU A 282 -16.73 11.70 -32.36
N ILE A 283 -16.12 12.65 -33.09
CA ILE A 283 -16.44 12.90 -34.49
C ILE A 283 -15.35 12.26 -35.35
N ARG A 284 -15.72 11.29 -36.19
CA ARG A 284 -14.73 10.60 -37.02
C ARG A 284 -14.20 11.48 -38.12
N LYS A 285 -13.01 11.14 -38.63
CA LYS A 285 -12.44 11.79 -39.79
C LYS A 285 -13.43 11.78 -40.96
N GLY A 286 -13.73 12.97 -41.50
CA GLY A 286 -14.67 13.15 -42.59
C GLY A 286 -16.12 13.44 -42.16
N GLU A 287 -16.44 13.34 -40.87
CA GLU A 287 -17.71 13.75 -40.30
C GLU A 287 -17.66 15.21 -39.80
N SER A 288 -18.81 15.84 -39.60
CA SER A 288 -18.96 17.19 -39.05
C SER A 288 -19.85 17.16 -37.79
N MET A 289 -19.67 18.13 -36.90
CA MET A 289 -20.48 18.21 -35.69
C MET A 289 -21.88 18.74 -36.01
N ALA A 290 -22.93 17.99 -35.67
CA ALA A 290 -24.29 18.48 -35.84
C ALA A 290 -24.59 19.62 -34.83
N PRO A 291 -25.23 20.73 -35.25
CA PRO A 291 -25.55 21.83 -34.33
C PRO A 291 -26.39 21.40 -33.11
N ALA A 292 -27.27 20.42 -33.30
CA ALA A 292 -28.08 19.86 -32.22
C ALA A 292 -27.22 19.11 -31.19
N ASP A 293 -26.19 18.38 -31.62
CA ASP A 293 -25.27 17.68 -30.71
C ASP A 293 -24.35 18.66 -29.98
N LEU A 294 -23.85 19.68 -30.67
CA LEU A 294 -23.06 20.76 -30.05
C LEU A 294 -23.87 21.51 -28.98
N ALA A 295 -25.15 21.76 -29.22
CA ALA A 295 -26.04 22.44 -28.27
C ALA A 295 -26.24 21.68 -26.95
N ARG A 296 -26.00 20.36 -26.94
CA ARG A 296 -26.11 19.53 -25.73
C ARG A 296 -24.99 19.78 -24.74
N PHE A 297 -23.84 20.33 -25.17
CA PHE A 297 -22.72 20.62 -24.28
C PHE A 297 -23.02 21.87 -23.43
N PRO A 298 -22.73 21.84 -22.11
CA PRO A 298 -22.98 22.97 -21.22
C PRO A 298 -21.99 24.11 -21.45
N GLY A 299 -22.37 25.32 -21.01
CA GLY A 299 -21.54 26.53 -21.13
C GLY A 299 -21.39 27.05 -22.57
N GLU A 300 -20.46 28.00 -22.73
CA GLU A 300 -20.20 28.72 -24.00
C GLU A 300 -18.99 28.16 -24.78
N ARG A 301 -18.32 27.13 -24.23
CA ARG A 301 -17.07 26.57 -24.78
C ARG A 301 -17.07 25.06 -24.78
N VAL A 302 -16.30 24.50 -25.71
CA VAL A 302 -15.96 23.07 -25.78
C VAL A 302 -14.45 22.89 -25.95
N VAL A 303 -13.95 21.71 -25.63
CA VAL A 303 -12.55 21.31 -25.83
C VAL A 303 -12.48 20.30 -26.97
N LEU A 304 -11.63 20.56 -27.95
CA LEU A 304 -11.38 19.69 -29.09
C LEU A 304 -10.04 18.98 -28.88
N LYS A 305 -10.06 17.65 -28.92
CA LYS A 305 -8.87 16.81 -28.70
C LYS A 305 -8.65 15.83 -29.84
N THR A 306 -7.43 15.75 -30.34
CA THR A 306 -7.09 14.76 -31.38
C THR A 306 -7.17 13.34 -30.84
N VAL A 307 -7.71 12.42 -31.65
CA VAL A 307 -7.78 10.99 -31.32
C VAL A 307 -6.87 10.22 -32.28
N SER A 308 -5.76 9.72 -31.75
CA SER A 308 -4.76 8.97 -32.51
C SER A 308 -4.12 7.90 -31.63
N ALA A 309 -3.77 6.76 -32.24
CA ALA A 309 -2.98 5.72 -31.58
C ALA A 309 -1.50 6.12 -31.39
N ASN A 310 -1.03 7.13 -32.13
CA ASN A 310 0.39 7.51 -32.21
C ASN A 310 0.72 8.82 -31.47
N ILE A 311 -0.29 9.57 -31.00
CA ILE A 311 -0.11 10.81 -30.25
C ILE A 311 -0.46 10.55 -28.78
N VAL A 312 0.56 10.40 -27.94
CA VAL A 312 0.41 10.14 -26.51
C VAL A 312 0.27 11.44 -25.70
N HIS A 313 1.20 12.39 -25.88
CA HIS A 313 1.18 13.70 -25.19
C HIS A 313 0.45 14.77 -26.02
N LYS A 314 -0.89 14.71 -26.02
CA LYS A 314 -1.75 15.55 -26.87
C LYS A 314 -1.54 17.05 -26.65
N SER A 315 -1.45 17.50 -25.40
CA SER A 315 -1.26 18.93 -25.09
C SER A 315 0.06 19.48 -25.63
N GLU A 316 1.16 18.73 -25.47
CA GLU A 316 2.50 19.10 -25.96
C GLU A 316 2.59 19.08 -27.48
N ALA A 317 1.86 18.15 -28.12
CA ALA A 317 1.76 18.07 -29.57
C ALA A 317 0.85 19.15 -30.19
N GLY A 318 0.20 19.99 -29.38
CA GLY A 318 -0.78 20.98 -29.86
C GLY A 318 -2.10 20.36 -30.32
N GLY A 319 -2.43 19.17 -29.82
CA GLY A 319 -3.63 18.38 -30.09
C GLY A 319 -4.86 18.74 -29.26
N VAL A 320 -4.77 19.76 -28.40
CA VAL A 320 -5.88 20.26 -27.57
C VAL A 320 -6.19 21.70 -27.93
N VAL A 321 -7.44 22.00 -28.29
CA VAL A 321 -7.91 23.34 -28.67
C VAL A 321 -9.18 23.66 -27.89
N PHE A 322 -9.23 24.85 -27.30
CA PHE A 322 -10.47 25.36 -26.71
C PHE A 322 -11.24 26.18 -27.74
N ALA A 323 -12.51 25.84 -27.94
CA ALA A 323 -13.38 26.44 -28.95
C ALA A 323 -14.59 27.11 -28.29
N ALA A 324 -15.06 28.21 -28.87
CA ALA A 324 -16.40 28.71 -28.56
C ALA A 324 -17.44 27.76 -29.18
N LYS A 325 -18.63 27.67 -28.57
CA LYS A 325 -19.72 26.79 -29.00
C LYS A 325 -20.45 27.30 -30.25
N ASP A 326 -19.69 27.57 -31.31
CA ASP A 326 -20.16 27.96 -32.64
C ASP A 326 -19.91 26.81 -33.63
N PRO A 327 -20.94 26.26 -34.30
CA PRO A 327 -20.78 25.12 -35.20
C PRO A 327 -19.72 25.34 -36.29
N GLY A 328 -19.71 26.53 -36.91
CA GLY A 328 -18.77 26.86 -37.99
C GLY A 328 -17.32 27.04 -37.50
N LEU A 329 -17.12 27.50 -36.26
CA LEU A 329 -15.81 27.58 -35.64
C LEU A 329 -15.30 26.19 -35.24
N VAL A 330 -16.15 25.39 -34.59
CA VAL A 330 -15.82 24.02 -34.15
C VAL A 330 -15.39 23.17 -35.34
N ASP A 331 -16.18 23.13 -36.41
CA ASP A 331 -15.84 22.36 -37.62
C ASP A 331 -14.52 22.83 -38.25
N ARG A 332 -14.31 24.16 -38.36
CA ARG A 332 -13.05 24.71 -38.89
C ARG A 332 -11.85 24.32 -38.05
N GLN A 333 -11.96 24.42 -36.72
CA GLN A 333 -10.87 24.07 -35.80
C GLN A 333 -10.59 22.56 -35.79
N MET A 334 -11.62 21.73 -35.92
CA MET A 334 -11.46 20.28 -36.09
C MET A 334 -10.69 19.93 -37.37
N GLN A 335 -11.09 20.49 -38.51
CA GLN A 335 -10.39 20.25 -39.79
C GLN A 335 -8.94 20.74 -39.75
N GLU A 336 -8.68 21.86 -39.08
CA GLU A 336 -7.35 22.38 -38.88
C GLU A 336 -6.48 21.48 -37.99
N LEU A 337 -7.04 20.98 -36.88
CA LEU A 337 -6.39 20.00 -36.01
C LEU A 337 -5.99 18.74 -36.79
N ILE A 338 -6.90 18.23 -37.63
CA ILE A 338 -6.65 17.04 -38.45
C ILE A 338 -5.50 17.30 -39.43
N ARG A 339 -5.61 18.34 -40.26
CA ARG A 339 -4.58 18.66 -41.26
C ARG A 339 -3.21 18.87 -40.65
N ARG A 340 -3.11 19.58 -39.53
CA ARG A 340 -1.83 19.89 -38.86
C ARG A 340 -1.09 18.64 -38.43
N HIS A 341 -1.78 17.70 -37.79
CA HIS A 341 -1.13 16.49 -37.26
C HIS A 341 -0.87 15.45 -38.36
N GLU A 342 -1.72 15.37 -39.39
CA GLU A 342 -1.44 14.52 -40.55
C GLU A 342 -0.25 15.02 -41.37
N ALA A 343 -0.08 16.34 -41.50
CA ALA A 343 1.13 16.92 -42.08
C ALA A 343 2.39 16.58 -41.27
N GLY A 344 2.25 16.36 -39.96
CA GLY A 344 3.30 15.85 -39.07
C GLY A 344 3.49 14.32 -39.09
N GLY A 345 2.76 13.60 -39.94
CA GLY A 345 2.86 12.14 -40.09
C GLY A 345 2.00 11.31 -39.14
N ALA A 346 1.10 11.93 -38.36
CA ALA A 346 0.20 11.19 -37.47
C ALA A 346 -1.02 10.63 -38.23
N THR A 347 -1.51 9.47 -37.80
CA THR A 347 -2.78 8.89 -38.28
C THR A 347 -3.87 9.18 -37.27
N LEU A 348 -4.93 9.89 -37.67
CA LEU A 348 -6.03 10.30 -36.80
C LEU A 348 -7.31 9.54 -37.13
N GLU A 349 -8.01 9.10 -36.08
CA GLU A 349 -9.38 8.58 -36.21
C GLU A 349 -10.41 9.70 -36.30
N GLY A 350 -10.10 10.86 -35.71
CA GLY A 350 -11.02 11.98 -35.62
C GLY A 350 -10.67 12.96 -34.50
N VAL A 351 -11.68 13.70 -34.07
CA VAL A 351 -11.58 14.67 -32.98
C VAL A 351 -12.62 14.34 -31.92
N LEU A 352 -12.19 14.24 -30.67
CA LEU A 352 -13.05 14.13 -29.50
C LEU A 352 -13.45 15.54 -29.07
N VAL A 353 -14.74 15.83 -29.11
CA VAL A 353 -15.31 17.07 -28.56
C VAL A 353 -15.73 16.78 -27.12
N VAL A 354 -15.22 17.56 -26.18
CA VAL A 354 -15.38 17.37 -24.74
C VAL A 354 -15.93 18.65 -24.11
N GLU A 355 -16.78 18.50 -23.10
CA GLU A 355 -17.26 19.58 -22.24
C GLU A 355 -16.09 20.38 -21.66
N PHE A 356 -16.23 21.72 -21.67
CA PHE A 356 -15.28 22.60 -20.99
C PHE A 356 -15.63 22.72 -19.51
N VAL A 357 -14.75 22.21 -18.65
CA VAL A 357 -14.93 22.20 -17.19
C VAL A 357 -14.39 23.50 -16.59
N GLU A 358 -15.26 24.47 -16.27
CA GLU A 358 -14.86 25.85 -15.88
C GLU A 358 -14.00 25.95 -14.60
N GLN A 359 -14.12 25.00 -13.66
CA GLN A 359 -13.32 24.98 -12.42
C GLN A 359 -11.98 24.25 -12.56
N ALA A 360 -11.68 23.71 -13.73
CA ALA A 360 -10.36 23.18 -14.05
C ALA A 360 -9.38 24.32 -14.28
N GLY A 361 -8.49 24.59 -13.31
CA GLY A 361 -7.31 25.43 -13.56
C GLY A 361 -7.09 26.67 -12.68
N ALA A 362 -7.80 26.85 -11.56
CA ALA A 362 -7.52 27.97 -10.65
C ALA A 362 -6.83 27.53 -9.34
N GLY A 363 -5.52 27.27 -9.41
CA GLY A 363 -4.61 27.18 -8.26
C GLY A 363 -3.84 25.87 -8.10
N PHE A 364 -2.63 25.98 -7.54
CA PHE A 364 -1.74 24.87 -7.20
C PHE A 364 -2.43 23.80 -6.35
N GLY A 365 -2.19 22.51 -6.66
CA GLY A 365 -2.64 21.40 -5.82
C GLY A 365 -4.15 21.11 -5.84
N ARG A 366 -4.84 21.44 -6.95
CA ARG A 366 -6.29 21.23 -7.13
C ARG A 366 -6.65 20.18 -8.18
N GLU A 367 -5.68 19.36 -8.54
CA GLU A 367 -5.83 18.28 -9.51
C GLU A 367 -5.25 17.01 -8.89
N LEU A 368 -5.82 15.86 -9.24
CA LEU A 368 -5.39 14.56 -8.76
C LEU A 368 -5.01 13.67 -9.93
N PHE A 369 -3.93 12.93 -9.77
CA PHE A 369 -3.55 11.82 -10.62
C PHE A 369 -3.94 10.51 -9.95
N VAL A 370 -4.52 9.57 -10.72
CA VAL A 370 -4.64 8.16 -10.30
C VAL A 370 -4.32 7.25 -11.48
N GLY A 371 -3.50 6.23 -11.24
CA GLY A 371 -3.14 5.26 -12.27
C GLY A 371 -2.86 3.87 -11.72
N ILE A 372 -3.07 2.88 -12.58
CA ILE A 372 -2.69 1.48 -12.37
C ILE A 372 -1.77 1.03 -13.50
N ARG A 373 -0.84 0.13 -13.16
CA ARG A 373 0.06 -0.48 -14.16
C ARG A 373 0.44 -1.90 -13.78
N ALA A 374 0.69 -2.72 -14.79
CA ALA A 374 1.27 -4.05 -14.62
C ALA A 374 2.80 -3.95 -14.54
N SER A 375 3.33 -3.96 -13.32
CA SER A 375 4.77 -4.07 -13.07
C SER A 375 5.26 -5.48 -13.36
N ARG A 376 6.40 -5.58 -14.06
CA ARG A 376 7.08 -6.86 -14.32
C ARG A 376 7.43 -7.59 -13.02
N GLU A 377 7.98 -6.87 -12.04
CA GLU A 377 8.52 -7.46 -10.80
C GLU A 377 7.44 -7.68 -9.73
N PHE A 378 6.48 -6.77 -9.63
CA PHE A 378 5.51 -6.71 -8.52
C PHE A 378 4.07 -7.03 -8.94
N GLY A 379 3.79 -7.23 -10.22
CA GLY A 379 2.43 -7.37 -10.72
C GLY A 379 1.68 -6.02 -10.73
N PRO A 380 0.36 -6.00 -10.56
CA PRO A 380 -0.39 -4.75 -10.61
C PRO A 380 -0.02 -3.79 -9.47
N VAL A 381 0.18 -2.52 -9.81
CA VAL A 381 0.54 -1.43 -8.89
C VAL A 381 -0.45 -0.29 -9.10
N ILE A 382 -0.94 0.30 -8.01
CA ILE A 382 -1.72 1.55 -8.01
C ILE A 382 -0.86 2.71 -7.53
N ALA A 383 -1.09 3.89 -8.10
CA ALA A 383 -0.47 5.15 -7.69
C ALA A 383 -1.48 6.30 -7.69
N ALA A 384 -1.39 7.19 -6.70
CA ALA A 384 -2.21 8.39 -6.60
C ALA A 384 -1.43 9.56 -5.99
N GLY A 385 -1.60 10.77 -6.53
CA GLY A 385 -0.85 11.96 -6.11
C GLY A 385 -1.44 13.24 -6.69
N LEU A 386 -0.74 14.37 -6.53
CA LEU A 386 -1.11 15.60 -7.25
C LEU A 386 -1.14 15.34 -8.77
N GLY A 387 -2.10 15.93 -9.47
CA GLY A 387 -2.27 15.83 -10.92
C GLY A 387 -1.99 17.16 -11.63
N GLY A 388 -1.94 17.12 -12.96
CA GLY A 388 -1.69 18.29 -13.81
C GLY A 388 -0.25 18.44 -14.30
N VAL A 389 -0.01 19.42 -15.15
CA VAL A 389 1.28 19.66 -15.82
C VAL A 389 2.42 19.98 -14.85
N ASP A 390 2.13 20.61 -13.71
CA ASP A 390 3.14 20.93 -12.69
C ASP A 390 3.56 19.69 -11.86
N THR A 391 2.82 18.58 -11.98
CA THR A 391 3.06 17.35 -11.20
C THR A 391 4.39 16.71 -11.49
N GLU A 392 4.80 16.61 -12.75
CA GLU A 392 6.08 15.98 -13.10
C GLU A 392 7.25 16.76 -12.50
N TYR A 393 7.15 18.09 -12.52
CA TYR A 393 8.12 18.96 -11.87
C TYR A 393 8.13 18.77 -10.35
N LEU A 394 6.96 18.74 -9.70
CA LEU A 394 6.87 18.55 -8.25
C LEU A 394 7.32 17.16 -7.81
N ALA A 395 6.93 16.10 -8.52
CA ALA A 395 7.36 14.74 -8.27
C ALA A 395 8.89 14.60 -8.41
N ALA A 396 9.51 15.33 -9.34
CA ALA A 396 10.97 15.36 -9.50
C ALA A 396 11.70 16.15 -8.41
N LYS A 397 11.02 17.08 -7.73
CA LYS A 397 11.62 17.96 -6.70
C LYS A 397 11.27 17.54 -5.26
N MET A 398 10.18 16.81 -5.06
CA MET A 398 9.73 16.34 -3.75
C MET A 398 10.36 14.99 -3.40
N GLN A 399 10.40 14.69 -2.10
CA GLN A 399 10.88 13.39 -1.64
C GLN A 399 9.91 12.27 -2.08
N PRO A 400 10.42 11.11 -2.53
CA PRO A 400 9.57 9.96 -2.86
C PRO A 400 8.76 9.52 -1.64
N GLY A 401 7.45 9.30 -1.83
CA GLY A 401 6.48 8.95 -0.78
C GLY A 401 5.72 10.14 -0.18
N VAL A 402 6.18 11.38 -0.40
CA VAL A 402 5.49 12.59 0.10
C VAL A 402 4.44 13.09 -0.90
N ALA A 403 4.74 13.00 -2.20
CA ALA A 403 3.89 13.53 -3.27
C ALA A 403 2.91 12.50 -3.85
N VAL A 404 3.28 11.21 -3.82
CA VAL A 404 2.55 10.13 -4.49
C VAL A 404 2.51 8.89 -3.59
N ALA A 405 1.31 8.42 -3.31
CA ALA A 405 1.06 7.12 -2.70
C ALA A 405 1.20 6.03 -3.77
N LYS A 406 1.92 4.94 -3.46
CA LYS A 406 2.11 3.77 -4.34
C LYS A 406 1.90 2.50 -3.52
N ALA A 407 1.22 1.51 -4.09
CA ALA A 407 1.03 0.21 -3.45
C ALA A 407 0.92 -0.92 -4.48
N VAL A 408 1.33 -2.12 -4.08
CA VAL A 408 1.10 -3.35 -4.86
C VAL A 408 -0.33 -3.83 -4.60
N VAL A 409 -1.09 -4.05 -5.67
CA VAL A 409 -2.54 -4.25 -5.62
C VAL A 409 -2.94 -5.59 -5.00
N ALA A 410 -2.08 -6.61 -5.11
CA ALA A 410 -2.40 -7.97 -4.69
C ALA A 410 -2.89 -8.05 -3.24
N ASP A 411 -2.36 -7.20 -2.35
CA ASP A 411 -2.48 -7.35 -0.91
C ASP A 411 -2.99 -6.06 -0.19
N VAL A 412 -3.49 -5.06 -0.94
CA VAL A 412 -3.95 -3.75 -0.41
C VAL A 412 -5.44 -3.47 -0.64
N THR A 413 -6.21 -3.13 0.39
CA THR A 413 -7.60 -2.68 0.22
C THR A 413 -7.66 -1.21 -0.19
N ALA A 414 -8.82 -0.75 -0.65
CA ALA A 414 -8.99 0.67 -0.97
C ALA A 414 -8.84 1.55 0.27
N ASP A 415 -9.32 1.10 1.43
CA ASP A 415 -9.17 1.78 2.71
C ASP A 415 -7.69 1.88 3.12
N GLN A 416 -6.93 0.78 3.01
CA GLN A 416 -5.48 0.80 3.28
C GLN A 416 -4.73 1.71 2.31
N PHE A 417 -5.09 1.71 1.03
CA PHE A 417 -4.50 2.62 0.07
C PHE A 417 -4.90 4.08 0.33
N PHE A 418 -6.13 4.32 0.78
CA PHE A 418 -6.62 5.63 1.17
C PHE A 418 -5.87 6.16 2.39
N GLU A 419 -5.65 5.36 3.44
CA GLU A 419 -4.81 5.69 4.58
C GLU A 419 -3.38 6.06 4.15
N LEU A 420 -2.81 5.30 3.20
CA LEU A 420 -1.52 5.63 2.62
C LEU A 420 -1.55 6.99 1.93
N PHE A 421 -2.59 7.26 1.15
CA PHE A 421 -2.80 8.54 0.47
C PHE A 421 -2.98 9.69 1.47
N GLN A 422 -3.65 9.48 2.60
CA GLN A 422 -3.85 10.48 3.64
C GLN A 422 -2.54 11.00 4.27
N SER A 423 -1.47 10.21 4.21
CA SER A 423 -0.13 10.62 4.65
C SER A 423 0.63 11.51 3.67
N THR A 424 0.07 11.74 2.48
CA THR A 424 0.73 12.52 1.42
C THR A 424 0.37 14.00 1.52
N ALA A 425 1.28 14.86 1.04
CA ALA A 425 1.00 16.29 0.89
C ALA A 425 -0.15 16.57 -0.10
N ALA A 426 -0.37 15.65 -1.06
CA ALA A 426 -1.49 15.73 -2.00
C ALA A 426 -2.83 15.70 -1.24
N TYR A 427 -2.99 14.79 -0.28
CA TYR A 427 -4.20 14.73 0.52
C TYR A 427 -4.40 15.97 1.40
N GLU A 428 -3.33 16.49 2.04
CA GLU A 428 -3.44 17.69 2.87
C GLU A 428 -3.96 18.91 2.08
N LEU A 429 -3.51 19.08 0.84
CA LEU A 429 -3.98 20.13 -0.08
C LEU A 429 -5.44 19.90 -0.48
N LEU A 430 -5.79 18.69 -0.92
CA LEU A 430 -7.15 18.34 -1.37
C LEU A 430 -8.18 18.37 -0.24
N ALA A 431 -7.77 18.03 0.98
CA ALA A 431 -8.62 18.07 2.17
C ALA A 431 -8.77 19.48 2.77
N GLY A 432 -8.04 20.49 2.26
CA GLY A 432 -8.08 21.86 2.76
C GLY A 432 -7.39 22.04 4.13
N ARG A 433 -6.41 21.19 4.47
CA ARG A 433 -5.66 21.27 5.74
C ARG A 433 -4.55 22.32 5.70
N VAL A 434 -4.19 22.79 4.50
CA VAL A 434 -3.17 23.82 4.27
C VAL A 434 -3.83 25.18 4.18
N ARG A 435 -3.25 26.19 4.82
CA ARG A 435 -3.75 27.58 4.82
C ARG A 435 -3.97 28.08 3.38
N GLY A 436 -5.17 28.59 3.09
CA GLY A 436 -5.54 29.12 1.77
C GLY A 436 -6.18 28.09 0.83
N HIS A 437 -6.23 26.82 1.21
CA HIS A 437 -6.92 25.77 0.46
C HIS A 437 -8.29 25.47 1.08
N GLN A 438 -9.27 25.21 0.22
CA GLN A 438 -10.57 24.66 0.60
C GLN A 438 -10.63 23.18 0.24
N ARG A 439 -11.47 22.40 0.93
CA ARG A 439 -11.69 20.99 0.60
C ARG A 439 -12.20 20.87 -0.85
N ALA A 440 -11.38 20.25 -1.69
CA ALA A 440 -11.64 20.06 -3.11
C ALA A 440 -12.50 18.83 -3.41
N VAL A 441 -12.43 17.78 -2.58
CA VAL A 441 -13.09 16.49 -2.80
C VAL A 441 -13.53 15.84 -1.49
N ALA A 442 -14.60 15.04 -1.53
CA ALA A 442 -15.01 14.22 -0.39
C ALA A 442 -14.17 12.94 -0.30
N ASP A 443 -13.90 12.46 0.92
CA ASP A 443 -13.12 11.23 1.12
C ASP A 443 -13.80 10.00 0.47
N GLY A 444 -15.13 9.95 0.48
CA GLY A 444 -15.90 8.90 -0.18
C GLY A 444 -15.68 8.83 -1.69
N GLU A 445 -15.50 9.97 -2.37
CA GLU A 445 -15.21 10.01 -3.82
C GLU A 445 -13.82 9.45 -4.13
N LEU A 446 -12.82 9.80 -3.31
CA LEU A 446 -11.46 9.24 -3.41
C LEU A 446 -11.47 7.73 -3.20
N LEU A 447 -12.20 7.26 -2.18
CA LEU A 447 -12.31 5.84 -1.87
C LEU A 447 -13.00 5.06 -3.00
N CYS A 448 -14.10 5.59 -3.56
CA CYS A 448 -14.75 5.03 -4.75
C CYS A 448 -13.78 4.91 -5.93
N CYS A 449 -13.01 5.97 -6.20
CA CYS A 449 -12.00 5.98 -7.26
C CYS A 449 -10.94 4.89 -7.02
N PHE A 450 -10.38 4.81 -5.81
CA PHE A 450 -9.36 3.82 -5.49
C PHE A 450 -9.89 2.38 -5.59
N ARG A 451 -11.13 2.12 -5.13
CA ARG A 451 -11.80 0.83 -5.32
C ARG A 451 -11.90 0.44 -6.79
N ALA A 452 -12.36 1.35 -7.62
CA ALA A 452 -12.52 1.14 -9.06
C ALA A 452 -11.20 0.76 -9.75
N PHE A 453 -10.14 1.51 -9.48
CA PHE A 453 -8.81 1.23 -10.04
C PHE A 453 -8.22 -0.07 -9.51
N LEU A 454 -8.37 -0.37 -8.22
CA LEU A 454 -7.93 -1.65 -7.64
C LEU A 454 -8.66 -2.83 -8.29
N ALA A 455 -9.96 -2.72 -8.54
CA ALA A 455 -10.76 -3.76 -9.15
C ALA A 455 -10.33 -4.06 -10.60
N LEU A 456 -10.13 -3.01 -11.39
CA LEU A 456 -9.56 -3.12 -12.73
C LEU A 456 -8.18 -3.75 -12.70
N ALA A 457 -7.30 -3.33 -11.79
CA ALA A 457 -5.94 -3.85 -11.69
C ALA A 457 -5.90 -5.34 -11.33
N ARG A 458 -6.73 -5.78 -10.36
CA ARG A 458 -6.81 -7.20 -9.94
C ARG A 458 -7.22 -8.12 -11.07
N ARG A 459 -8.20 -7.70 -11.88
CA ARG A 459 -8.74 -8.54 -12.96
C ARG A 459 -7.97 -8.38 -14.27
N PHE A 460 -7.55 -7.17 -14.65
CA PHE A 460 -7.06 -6.88 -16.00
C PHE A 460 -5.54 -6.64 -16.10
N CYS A 461 -4.85 -6.29 -15.00
CA CYS A 461 -3.39 -6.08 -15.00
C CYS A 461 -2.58 -7.33 -14.63
N VAL A 462 -3.21 -8.51 -14.68
CA VAL A 462 -2.60 -9.82 -14.41
C VAL A 462 -2.61 -10.68 -15.67
N HIS A 463 -1.83 -11.77 -15.67
CA HIS A 463 -1.86 -12.73 -16.77
C HIS A 463 -3.16 -13.54 -16.77
N ARG A 464 -3.95 -13.42 -17.84
CA ARG A 464 -5.25 -14.11 -17.99
C ARG A 464 -5.29 -15.22 -19.04
N GLY A 465 -4.13 -15.72 -19.48
CA GLY A 465 -4.06 -16.74 -20.52
C GLY A 465 -4.73 -16.31 -21.82
N HIS A 466 -5.75 -17.05 -22.27
CA HIS A 466 -6.45 -16.83 -23.54
C HIS A 466 -7.67 -15.88 -23.43
N GLU A 467 -8.03 -15.38 -22.23
CA GLU A 467 -9.28 -14.63 -21.99
C GLU A 467 -9.34 -13.24 -22.66
N GLY A 468 -8.22 -12.67 -23.10
CA GLY A 468 -8.20 -11.33 -23.69
C GLY A 468 -6.83 -10.64 -23.55
N PRO A 469 -6.64 -9.43 -24.12
CA PRO A 469 -5.41 -8.67 -23.90
C PRO A 469 -5.40 -8.12 -22.47
N ASN A 470 -4.23 -8.01 -21.86
CA ASN A 470 -4.13 -7.47 -20.49
C ASN A 470 -3.93 -5.96 -20.53
N LEU A 471 -4.34 -5.29 -19.47
CA LEU A 471 -4.13 -3.87 -19.27
C LEU A 471 -2.73 -3.68 -18.68
N LEU A 472 -1.82 -3.07 -19.44
CA LEU A 472 -0.48 -2.73 -18.96
C LEU A 472 -0.49 -1.45 -18.12
N GLU A 473 -1.39 -0.53 -18.44
CA GLU A 473 -1.44 0.80 -17.85
C GLU A 473 -2.83 1.38 -18.05
N LEU A 474 -3.36 2.03 -17.03
CA LEU A 474 -4.54 2.89 -17.11
C LEU A 474 -4.34 4.05 -16.15
N GLU A 475 -4.45 5.26 -16.67
CA GLU A 475 -4.10 6.47 -15.96
C GLU A 475 -5.12 7.57 -16.29
N VAL A 476 -5.50 8.32 -15.28
CA VAL A 476 -6.24 9.57 -15.44
C VAL A 476 -5.42 10.69 -14.83
N ASN A 477 -5.08 11.67 -15.66
CA ASN A 477 -4.23 12.80 -15.28
C ASN A 477 -4.53 14.06 -16.09
N PRO A 478 -5.23 15.06 -15.55
CA PRO A 478 -5.75 15.14 -14.17
C PRO A 478 -7.20 14.68 -14.03
N PHE A 479 -7.56 14.27 -12.82
CA PHE A 479 -8.89 14.49 -12.26
C PHE A 479 -8.99 15.94 -11.77
N ALA A 480 -9.96 16.68 -12.29
CA ALA A 480 -10.38 17.96 -11.74
C ALA A 480 -11.55 17.78 -10.76
N PHE A 481 -11.80 18.82 -9.96
CA PHE A 481 -12.89 18.81 -9.00
C PHE A 481 -13.93 19.87 -9.30
N VAL A 482 -15.19 19.44 -9.41
CA VAL A 482 -16.34 20.33 -9.58
C VAL A 482 -17.36 19.98 -8.51
N ARG A 483 -17.70 20.94 -7.63
CA ARG A 483 -18.66 20.73 -6.53
C ARG A 483 -18.33 19.48 -5.69
N GLN A 484 -17.05 19.30 -5.36
CA GLN A 484 -16.51 18.14 -4.61
C GLN A 484 -16.58 16.77 -5.31
N ARG A 485 -16.90 16.73 -6.61
CA ARG A 485 -16.90 15.52 -7.43
C ARG A 485 -15.67 15.46 -8.32
N MET A 486 -15.24 14.24 -8.61
CA MET A 486 -14.10 13.99 -9.50
C MET A 486 -14.54 13.96 -10.97
N VAL A 487 -13.85 14.69 -11.83
CA VAL A 487 -14.09 14.73 -13.28
C VAL A 487 -12.77 14.41 -13.99
N PRO A 488 -12.68 13.30 -14.75
CA PRO A 488 -11.48 12.95 -15.50
C PRO A 488 -11.33 13.91 -16.68
N LEU A 489 -10.24 14.68 -16.72
CA LEU A 489 -9.97 15.61 -17.82
C LEU A 489 -9.09 15.02 -18.90
N ASP A 490 -8.30 14.00 -18.60
CA ASP A 490 -7.54 13.25 -19.59
C ASP A 490 -7.33 11.81 -19.12
N GLY A 491 -7.29 10.89 -20.08
CA GLY A 491 -7.21 9.47 -19.84
C GLY A 491 -6.28 8.77 -20.81
N ARG A 492 -5.44 7.90 -20.29
CA ARG A 492 -4.50 7.06 -21.05
C ARG A 492 -4.66 5.61 -20.65
N GLY A 493 -4.65 4.71 -21.63
CA GLY A 493 -4.67 3.27 -21.38
C GLY A 493 -3.82 2.52 -22.39
N ARG A 494 -3.11 1.48 -21.93
CA ARG A 494 -2.25 0.65 -22.76
C ARG A 494 -2.52 -0.83 -22.51
N ILE A 495 -2.55 -1.61 -23.57
CA ILE A 495 -2.76 -3.06 -23.52
C ILE A 495 -1.53 -3.83 -24.01
N GLY A 496 -1.37 -5.07 -23.54
CA GLY A 496 -0.24 -5.92 -23.94
C GLY A 496 -0.06 -7.17 -23.08
N PRO A 497 1.06 -7.90 -23.28
CA PRO A 497 1.36 -9.11 -22.52
C PRO A 497 1.85 -8.77 -21.11
N VAL A 498 1.33 -9.50 -20.12
CA VAL A 498 1.78 -9.44 -18.71
C VAL A 498 2.45 -10.78 -18.36
N PRO A 499 3.53 -10.79 -17.57
CA PRO A 499 4.21 -12.02 -17.19
C PRO A 499 3.28 -13.02 -16.51
N ALA A 500 3.39 -14.29 -16.90
CA ALA A 500 2.70 -15.38 -16.24
C ALA A 500 3.35 -15.69 -14.88
N ARG A 501 2.56 -16.16 -13.92
CA ARG A 501 3.07 -16.59 -12.63
C ARG A 501 4.01 -17.79 -12.82
N PRO A 502 5.25 -17.76 -12.28
CA PRO A 502 6.15 -18.90 -12.33
C PRO A 502 5.52 -20.13 -11.66
N THR A 503 5.86 -21.31 -12.17
CA THR A 503 5.47 -22.57 -11.51
C THR A 503 6.12 -22.64 -10.12
N PRO A 504 5.39 -23.02 -9.07
CA PRO A 504 5.96 -23.19 -7.73
C PRO A 504 7.14 -24.16 -7.72
N ARG A 505 8.13 -23.87 -6.85
CA ARG A 505 9.31 -24.70 -6.67
C ARG A 505 9.12 -25.64 -5.48
N PRO A 506 9.63 -26.88 -5.50
CA PRO A 506 9.47 -27.82 -4.38
C PRO A 506 10.17 -27.31 -3.10
N GLU A 507 9.40 -26.97 -2.07
CA GLU A 507 9.92 -26.37 -0.83
C GLU A 507 10.85 -27.31 -0.06
N ASP A 508 10.57 -28.61 -0.06
CA ASP A 508 11.37 -29.67 0.57
C ASP A 508 12.81 -29.69 0.02
N LYS A 509 12.97 -29.45 -1.29
CA LYS A 509 14.27 -29.42 -1.96
C LYS A 509 15.06 -28.14 -1.66
N ILE A 510 14.37 -27.04 -1.37
CA ILE A 510 15.02 -25.82 -0.87
C ILE A 510 15.49 -26.03 0.57
N GLY A 511 14.70 -26.72 1.40
CA GLY A 511 15.12 -27.15 2.74
C GLY A 511 16.38 -28.03 2.70
N ALA A 512 16.46 -28.94 1.72
CA ALA A 512 17.64 -29.78 1.50
C ALA A 512 18.91 -28.99 1.14
N LEU A 513 18.80 -27.81 0.50
CA LEU A 513 19.94 -26.90 0.32
C LEU A 513 20.43 -26.35 1.66
N LEU A 514 19.53 -25.96 2.55
CA LEU A 514 19.93 -25.33 3.82
C LEU A 514 20.54 -26.35 4.79
N THR A 515 20.02 -27.57 4.86
CA THR A 515 20.51 -28.62 5.76
C THR A 515 20.57 -29.98 5.07
N PRO A 516 21.54 -30.20 4.15
CA PRO A 516 21.66 -31.46 3.40
C PRO A 516 22.14 -32.60 4.29
N ARG A 517 21.70 -33.83 4.01
CA ARG A 517 22.19 -35.06 4.64
C ARG A 517 23.27 -35.76 3.81
N SER A 518 23.37 -35.46 2.52
CA SER A 518 24.39 -35.96 1.59
C SER A 518 24.77 -34.90 0.57
N ILE A 519 26.07 -34.80 0.28
CA ILE A 519 26.62 -33.80 -0.65
C ILE A 519 27.51 -34.48 -1.69
N ALA A 520 27.40 -34.05 -2.94
CA ALA A 520 28.34 -34.38 -4.00
C ALA A 520 29.01 -33.10 -4.55
N VAL A 521 30.29 -33.16 -4.89
CA VAL A 521 31.04 -32.04 -5.49
C VAL A 521 31.59 -32.44 -6.86
N MET A 522 31.19 -31.72 -7.90
CA MET A 522 31.67 -31.88 -9.28
C MET A 522 32.69 -30.79 -9.62
N GLY A 523 33.81 -31.18 -10.25
CA GLY A 523 34.88 -30.24 -10.63
C GLY A 523 36.07 -30.21 -9.67
N VAL A 524 36.22 -31.20 -8.80
CA VAL A 524 37.38 -31.34 -7.92
C VAL A 524 38.62 -31.78 -8.70
N SER A 525 39.73 -31.06 -8.52
CA SER A 525 41.04 -31.41 -9.09
C SER A 525 41.81 -32.35 -8.16
N SER A 526 42.42 -33.40 -8.72
CA SER A 526 43.29 -34.35 -7.99
C SER A 526 44.75 -33.92 -7.89
N ARG A 527 45.17 -32.91 -8.67
CA ARG A 527 46.60 -32.52 -8.81
C ARG A 527 46.93 -31.15 -8.21
N ARG A 528 46.03 -30.18 -8.39
CA ARG A 528 46.22 -28.78 -7.95
C ARG A 528 45.02 -28.27 -7.19
N ALA A 529 45.21 -27.28 -6.32
CA ALA A 529 44.13 -26.51 -5.75
C ALA A 529 43.34 -25.80 -6.87
N ASN A 530 42.01 -25.94 -6.85
CA ASN A 530 41.05 -25.22 -7.67
C ASN A 530 39.80 -24.94 -6.82
N PHE A 531 38.83 -24.17 -7.33
CA PHE A 531 37.62 -23.84 -6.56
C PHE A 531 36.88 -25.08 -6.03
N GLY A 532 36.72 -26.13 -6.84
CA GLY A 532 36.10 -27.38 -6.38
C GLY A 532 36.87 -28.07 -5.23
N ARG A 533 38.21 -27.99 -5.24
CA ARG A 533 39.06 -28.52 -4.16
C ARG A 533 38.92 -27.71 -2.87
N ILE A 534 38.86 -26.38 -2.97
CA ILE A 534 38.64 -25.49 -1.82
C ILE A 534 37.27 -25.76 -1.20
N ILE A 535 36.22 -25.88 -2.03
CA ILE A 535 34.86 -26.21 -1.59
C ILE A 535 34.84 -27.56 -0.86
N LEU A 536 35.45 -28.61 -1.43
CA LEU A 536 35.50 -29.91 -0.79
C LEU A 536 36.15 -29.84 0.60
N ASN A 537 37.23 -29.08 0.74
CA ASN A 537 37.94 -28.93 2.01
C ASN A 537 37.12 -28.12 3.02
N ASN A 538 36.52 -26.99 2.61
CA ASN A 538 35.68 -26.18 3.47
C ASN A 538 34.48 -26.97 4.02
N ILE A 539 33.86 -27.83 3.21
CA ILE A 539 32.79 -28.74 3.65
C ILE A 539 33.30 -29.73 4.71
N ARG A 540 34.49 -30.31 4.52
CA ARG A 540 35.10 -31.22 5.50
C ARG A 540 35.43 -30.50 6.81
N ASP A 541 35.99 -29.30 6.72
CA ASP A 541 36.43 -28.50 7.86
C ASP A 541 35.24 -27.94 8.67
N CYS A 542 34.06 -27.83 8.05
CA CYS A 542 32.80 -27.60 8.77
C CYS A 542 32.26 -28.84 9.53
N GLY A 543 32.88 -30.01 9.36
CA GLY A 543 32.47 -31.25 10.04
C GLY A 543 31.34 -32.01 9.34
N PHE A 544 31.21 -31.89 8.02
CA PHE A 544 30.25 -32.71 7.27
C PHE A 544 30.66 -34.20 7.25
N PRO A 545 29.74 -35.16 7.40
CA PRO A 545 30.08 -36.59 7.42
C PRO A 545 30.73 -37.06 6.10
N GLY A 546 31.96 -37.57 6.18
CA GLY A 546 32.74 -37.98 5.00
C GLY A 546 32.19 -39.19 4.26
N ASP A 547 31.43 -40.06 4.93
CA ASP A 547 30.72 -41.22 4.35
C ASP A 547 29.50 -40.82 3.50
N ARG A 548 29.04 -39.57 3.65
CA ARG A 548 27.94 -38.97 2.89
C ARG A 548 28.38 -37.84 1.98
N LEU A 549 29.69 -37.71 1.79
CA LEU A 549 30.33 -36.75 0.91
C LEU A 549 30.92 -37.51 -0.29
N TYR A 550 30.63 -37.04 -1.50
CA TYR A 550 31.05 -37.68 -2.74
C TYR A 550 31.73 -36.67 -3.67
N VAL A 551 32.61 -37.17 -4.53
CA VAL A 551 33.22 -36.38 -5.61
C VAL A 551 32.81 -36.96 -6.96
N ILE A 552 32.23 -36.14 -7.84
CA ILE A 552 31.94 -36.55 -9.22
C ILE A 552 33.18 -36.29 -10.07
N LYS A 553 33.91 -37.36 -10.37
CA LYS A 553 35.14 -37.34 -11.17
C LYS A 553 35.43 -38.73 -11.71
N ASP A 554 35.70 -38.80 -13.02
CA ASP A 554 36.21 -39.99 -13.67
C ASP A 554 37.70 -40.22 -13.36
N GLN A 555 38.16 -41.47 -13.42
CA GLN A 555 39.58 -41.86 -13.30
C GLN A 555 40.24 -41.54 -11.94
N ALA A 556 39.49 -41.54 -10.85
CA ALA A 556 40.00 -41.53 -9.49
C ALA A 556 39.10 -42.36 -8.58
N GLU A 557 39.66 -43.09 -7.61
CA GLU A 557 38.88 -43.84 -6.62
C GLU A 557 38.50 -42.98 -5.40
N ALA A 558 39.43 -42.12 -4.96
CA ALA A 558 39.21 -41.18 -3.87
C ALA A 558 40.09 -39.92 -4.01
N ILE A 559 39.62 -38.80 -3.46
CA ILE A 559 40.36 -37.53 -3.40
C ILE A 559 40.21 -36.95 -1.98
N ASP A 560 41.32 -36.72 -1.27
CA ASP A 560 41.36 -36.40 0.17
C ASP A 560 40.53 -37.34 1.07
N GLY A 561 40.58 -38.64 0.76
CA GLY A 561 39.84 -39.65 1.51
C GLY A 561 38.32 -39.68 1.22
N ILE A 562 37.84 -38.85 0.28
CA ILE A 562 36.44 -38.81 -0.14
C ILE A 562 36.24 -39.64 -1.40
N ARG A 563 35.19 -40.47 -1.44
CA ARG A 563 34.89 -41.40 -2.53
C ARG A 563 34.58 -40.66 -3.84
N CYS A 564 35.21 -41.09 -4.93
CA CYS A 564 34.95 -40.61 -6.28
C CYS A 564 33.97 -41.52 -7.04
N LEU A 565 33.12 -40.90 -7.85
CA LEU A 565 32.17 -41.56 -8.75
C LEU A 565 32.28 -40.93 -10.14
N PRO A 566 32.20 -41.72 -11.23
CA PRO A 566 32.49 -41.21 -12.57
C PRO A 566 31.42 -40.25 -13.10
N GLU A 567 30.16 -40.43 -12.69
CA GLU A 567 29.01 -39.67 -13.19
C GLU A 567 27.89 -39.61 -12.14
N VAL A 568 26.99 -38.63 -12.29
CA VAL A 568 25.85 -38.39 -11.37
C VAL A 568 24.92 -39.61 -11.28
N GLY A 569 24.71 -40.33 -12.39
CA GLY A 569 23.87 -41.54 -12.42
C GLY A 569 24.36 -42.70 -11.54
N ARG A 570 25.64 -42.70 -11.15
CA ARG A 570 26.26 -43.74 -10.30
C ARG A 570 26.20 -43.43 -8.82
N LEU A 571 25.53 -42.34 -8.43
CA LEU A 571 25.26 -42.04 -7.03
C LEU A 571 24.48 -43.21 -6.38
N PRO A 572 24.96 -43.73 -5.23
CA PRO A 572 24.37 -44.92 -4.60
C PRO A 572 22.92 -44.67 -4.18
N GLU A 573 22.62 -43.44 -3.79
CA GLU A 573 21.32 -42.95 -3.39
C GLU A 573 21.04 -41.59 -4.03
N ARG A 574 19.83 -41.04 -3.79
CA ARG A 574 19.54 -39.67 -4.16
C ARG A 574 20.33 -38.74 -3.21
N VAL A 575 21.16 -37.87 -3.76
CA VAL A 575 21.87 -36.87 -2.96
C VAL A 575 21.02 -35.62 -2.74
N ASP A 576 21.11 -35.07 -1.54
CA ASP A 576 20.37 -33.88 -1.17
C ASP A 576 20.93 -32.64 -1.92
N LEU A 577 22.26 -32.52 -2.02
CA LEU A 577 22.94 -31.39 -2.67
C LEU A 577 24.08 -31.83 -3.62
N LEU A 578 24.10 -31.28 -4.84
CA LEU A 578 25.24 -31.35 -5.77
C LEU A 578 25.83 -29.94 -6.00
N VAL A 579 27.12 -29.76 -5.72
CA VAL A 579 27.84 -28.50 -5.99
C VAL A 579 28.65 -28.63 -7.27
N ILE A 580 28.43 -27.74 -8.23
CA ILE A 580 29.08 -27.78 -9.55
C ILE A 580 30.10 -26.64 -9.66
N ALA A 581 31.37 -26.99 -9.77
CA ALA A 581 32.51 -26.07 -9.94
C ALA A 581 33.26 -26.28 -11.27
N THR A 582 32.58 -26.77 -12.30
CA THR A 582 33.11 -26.97 -13.67
C THR A 582 32.81 -25.78 -14.59
N ALA A 583 33.40 -25.73 -15.78
CA ALA A 583 33.20 -24.62 -16.72
C ALA A 583 31.76 -24.52 -17.28
N ALA A 584 31.26 -23.29 -17.47
CA ALA A 584 29.89 -22.99 -17.91
C ALA A 584 29.51 -23.53 -19.30
N LYS A 585 30.47 -23.69 -20.22
CA LYS A 585 30.21 -24.10 -21.62
C LYS A 585 29.45 -25.43 -21.72
N ASN A 586 29.67 -26.36 -20.78
CA ASN A 586 29.03 -27.68 -20.78
C ASN A 586 27.80 -27.76 -19.87
N MET A 587 27.37 -26.64 -19.26
CA MET A 587 26.31 -26.65 -18.26
C MET A 587 24.96 -27.20 -18.77
N PRO A 588 24.50 -26.91 -20.01
CA PRO A 588 23.25 -27.48 -20.51
C PRO A 588 23.24 -29.01 -20.46
N HIS A 589 24.34 -29.65 -20.91
CA HIS A 589 24.45 -31.10 -20.89
C HIS A 589 24.50 -31.67 -19.47
N VAL A 590 25.20 -30.99 -18.55
CA VAL A 590 25.26 -31.41 -17.15
C VAL A 590 23.89 -31.29 -16.48
N VAL A 591 23.14 -30.23 -16.75
CA VAL A 591 21.77 -30.04 -16.25
C VAL A 591 20.84 -31.13 -16.76
N ASP A 592 20.91 -31.47 -18.05
CA ASP A 592 20.15 -32.59 -18.64
C ASP A 592 20.48 -33.91 -17.92
N GLN A 593 21.77 -34.25 -17.74
CA GLN A 593 22.20 -35.46 -17.02
C GLN A 593 21.68 -35.50 -15.57
N ILE A 594 21.67 -34.36 -14.88
CA ILE A 594 21.17 -34.27 -13.51
C ILE A 594 19.66 -34.56 -13.47
N ILE A 595 18.89 -33.90 -14.34
CA ILE A 595 17.44 -34.06 -14.43
C ILE A 595 17.08 -35.51 -14.80
N ASP A 596 17.76 -36.08 -15.79
CA ASP A 596 17.49 -37.43 -16.28
C ASP A 596 17.83 -38.50 -15.25
N SER A 597 18.91 -38.32 -14.49
CA SER A 597 19.31 -39.29 -13.46
C SER A 597 18.26 -39.48 -12.36
N GLY A 598 17.52 -38.42 -12.01
CA GLY A 598 16.63 -38.41 -10.84
C GLY A 598 17.36 -38.67 -9.50
N LYS A 599 18.69 -38.51 -9.46
CA LYS A 599 19.56 -38.82 -8.32
C LYS A 599 19.95 -37.59 -7.50
N VAL A 600 19.46 -36.40 -7.83
CA VAL A 600 19.83 -35.15 -7.16
C VAL A 600 18.57 -34.36 -6.81
N SER A 601 18.47 -33.88 -5.57
CA SER A 601 17.36 -33.03 -5.13
C SER A 601 17.63 -31.55 -5.39
N SER A 602 18.83 -31.08 -5.09
CA SER A 602 19.21 -29.68 -5.24
C SER A 602 20.63 -29.50 -5.76
N VAL A 603 20.87 -28.38 -6.44
CA VAL A 603 22.11 -28.09 -7.15
C VAL A 603 22.56 -26.66 -6.86
N ILE A 604 23.86 -26.48 -6.61
CA ILE A 604 24.51 -25.16 -6.58
C ILE A 604 25.43 -25.05 -7.79
N ILE A 605 25.17 -24.07 -8.66
CA ILE A 605 25.99 -23.78 -9.84
C ILE A 605 26.91 -22.61 -9.53
N ILE A 606 28.17 -22.90 -9.22
CA ILE A 606 29.19 -21.89 -8.93
C ILE A 606 29.63 -21.06 -10.15
N PRO A 607 29.94 -21.64 -11.34
CA PRO A 607 30.55 -20.88 -12.43
C PRO A 607 29.61 -19.80 -12.99
N GLY A 608 30.17 -18.65 -13.37
CA GLY A 608 29.50 -17.69 -14.26
C GLY A 608 29.75 -17.98 -15.73
N GLY A 609 29.12 -17.20 -16.62
CA GLY A 609 29.13 -17.40 -18.08
C GLY A 609 27.83 -18.03 -18.60
N LEU A 610 26.72 -17.78 -17.90
CA LEU A 610 25.37 -18.21 -18.22
C LEU A 610 24.45 -16.99 -18.30
N GLY A 611 24.71 -16.10 -19.26
CA GLY A 611 23.85 -14.96 -19.60
C GLY A 611 24.42 -13.58 -19.26
N GLU A 612 25.44 -13.51 -18.39
CA GLU A 612 26.00 -12.24 -17.92
C GLU A 612 26.90 -11.57 -18.97
N LYS A 613 27.40 -12.35 -19.92
CA LYS A 613 28.23 -11.85 -21.03
C LYS A 613 27.50 -12.00 -22.36
N GLU A 614 27.69 -11.01 -23.23
CA GLU A 614 27.21 -11.09 -24.60
C GLU A 614 27.74 -12.36 -25.30
N GLY A 615 26.84 -13.09 -25.96
CA GLY A 615 27.13 -14.39 -26.58
C GLY A 615 26.88 -15.60 -25.68
N THR A 616 26.48 -15.43 -24.41
CA THR A 616 26.16 -16.54 -23.49
C THR A 616 24.66 -16.74 -23.22
N GLN A 617 23.79 -15.94 -23.85
CA GLN A 617 22.34 -15.97 -23.64
C GLN A 617 21.68 -17.30 -24.06
N ASP A 618 22.21 -17.95 -25.10
CA ASP A 618 21.72 -19.25 -25.56
C ASP A 618 21.96 -20.36 -24.54
N VAL A 619 23.09 -20.30 -23.82
CA VAL A 619 23.42 -21.28 -22.76
C VAL A 619 22.43 -21.14 -21.61
N GLU A 620 22.20 -19.91 -21.14
CA GLU A 620 21.21 -19.62 -20.10
C GLU A 620 19.81 -20.07 -20.51
N SER A 621 19.39 -19.71 -21.73
CA SER A 621 18.06 -20.04 -22.27
C SER A 621 17.83 -21.56 -22.34
N ARG A 622 18.85 -22.34 -22.73
CA ARG A 622 18.77 -23.81 -22.74
C ARG A 622 18.64 -24.38 -21.33
N VAL A 623 19.43 -23.89 -20.38
CA VAL A 623 19.37 -24.32 -18.97
C VAL A 623 18.01 -23.99 -18.38
N ARG A 624 17.51 -22.76 -18.54
CA ARG A 624 16.17 -22.36 -18.05
C ARG A 624 15.06 -23.22 -18.64
N ARG A 625 15.12 -23.54 -19.95
CA ARG A 625 14.14 -24.43 -20.59
C ARG A 625 14.17 -25.85 -20.02
N ALA A 626 15.36 -26.43 -19.80
CA ALA A 626 15.49 -27.76 -19.21
C ALA A 626 14.91 -27.79 -17.78
N ILE A 627 15.21 -26.78 -16.96
CA ILE A 627 14.67 -26.65 -15.61
C ILE A 627 13.14 -26.50 -15.63
N ALA A 628 12.61 -25.63 -16.49
CA ALA A 628 11.17 -25.43 -16.64
C ALA A 628 10.46 -26.71 -17.07
N ALA A 629 11.03 -27.48 -18.00
CA ALA A 629 10.48 -28.78 -18.40
C ALA A 629 10.48 -29.79 -17.26
N ALA A 630 11.53 -29.80 -16.43
CA ALA A 630 11.65 -30.70 -15.27
C ALA A 630 10.58 -30.44 -14.19
N ARG A 631 9.98 -29.23 -14.14
CA ARG A 631 8.90 -28.90 -13.21
C ARG A 631 7.64 -29.73 -13.42
N GLY A 632 7.42 -30.28 -14.62
CA GLY A 632 6.28 -31.17 -14.90
C GLY A 632 6.40 -32.58 -14.32
N ARG A 633 7.51 -32.93 -13.68
CA ARG A 633 7.70 -34.24 -13.04
C ARG A 633 6.84 -34.35 -11.76
N PRO A 634 6.45 -35.57 -11.33
CA PRO A 634 5.65 -35.76 -10.12
C PRO A 634 6.29 -35.20 -8.84
N ASP A 635 7.63 -35.18 -8.78
CA ASP A 635 8.39 -34.59 -7.66
C ASP A 635 8.80 -33.13 -7.90
N GLY A 636 8.36 -32.50 -9.00
CA GLY A 636 8.72 -31.14 -9.41
C GLY A 636 10.16 -30.97 -9.94
N GLY A 637 10.94 -32.05 -10.08
CA GLY A 637 12.33 -32.00 -10.56
C GLY A 637 13.32 -31.34 -9.58
N PRO A 638 14.63 -31.35 -9.86
CA PRO A 638 15.64 -30.71 -9.00
C PRO A 638 15.51 -29.18 -8.97
N VAL A 639 15.99 -28.56 -7.89
CA VAL A 639 16.11 -27.08 -7.78
C VAL A 639 17.56 -26.62 -7.95
N PHE A 640 17.76 -25.43 -8.53
CA PHE A 640 19.08 -24.90 -8.88
C PHE A 640 19.31 -23.50 -8.28
N LEU A 641 20.33 -23.37 -7.44
CA LEU A 641 20.86 -22.09 -6.95
C LEU A 641 22.00 -21.61 -7.85
N GLY A 642 22.08 -20.31 -8.13
CA GLY A 642 23.06 -19.72 -9.04
C GLY A 642 22.44 -19.37 -10.40
N ALA A 643 23.19 -19.45 -11.51
CA ALA A 643 24.63 -19.63 -11.61
C ALA A 643 25.40 -18.40 -11.07
N ASN A 644 26.73 -18.37 -11.21
CA ASN A 644 27.57 -17.24 -10.81
C ASN A 644 27.38 -16.82 -9.34
N CYS A 645 27.52 -17.78 -8.43
CA CYS A 645 27.33 -17.55 -7.01
C CYS A 645 28.47 -18.15 -6.19
N LEU A 646 28.60 -17.70 -4.94
CA LEU A 646 29.44 -18.40 -3.94
C LEU A 646 28.73 -19.64 -3.37
N GLY A 647 27.42 -19.78 -3.60
CA GLY A 647 26.59 -20.82 -3.02
C GLY A 647 26.17 -20.48 -1.59
N ILE A 648 26.27 -21.43 -0.67
CA ILE A 648 25.77 -21.31 0.70
C ILE A 648 26.85 -21.68 1.70
N ARG A 649 26.94 -20.88 2.77
CA ARG A 649 27.50 -21.30 4.05
C ARG A 649 26.36 -21.55 5.02
N SER A 650 26.22 -22.79 5.48
CA SER A 650 25.19 -23.22 6.42
C SER A 650 25.82 -23.80 7.68
N ARG A 651 25.65 -23.10 8.80
CA ARG A 651 26.13 -23.55 10.11
C ARG A 651 25.35 -24.77 10.59
N PRO A 652 24.00 -24.79 10.57
CA PRO A 652 23.23 -25.98 10.95
C PRO A 652 23.46 -27.15 9.98
N GLY A 653 23.67 -26.87 8.69
CA GLY A 653 23.96 -27.87 7.67
C GLY A 653 25.40 -28.39 7.67
N ARG A 654 26.30 -27.78 8.46
CA ARG A 654 27.72 -28.11 8.58
C ARG A 654 28.47 -28.13 7.25
N TYR A 655 28.24 -27.14 6.38
CA TYR A 655 28.95 -27.05 5.11
C TYR A 655 29.15 -25.60 4.65
N ASP A 656 30.19 -25.38 3.84
CA ASP A 656 30.54 -24.08 3.28
C ASP A 656 31.04 -24.26 1.83
N THR A 657 30.33 -23.68 0.86
CA THR A 657 30.73 -23.69 -0.55
C THR A 657 31.48 -22.43 -0.98
N PHE A 658 31.77 -21.50 -0.07
CA PHE A 658 32.52 -20.31 -0.41
C PHE A 658 33.96 -20.74 -0.70
N PHE A 659 34.45 -20.47 -1.90
CA PHE A 659 35.81 -20.82 -2.34
C PHE A 659 36.84 -19.79 -1.83
N ILE A 660 36.82 -19.54 -0.52
CA ILE A 660 37.68 -18.59 0.19
C ILE A 660 38.49 -19.35 1.23
N GLU A 661 39.78 -19.02 1.32
CA GLU A 661 40.70 -19.58 2.30
C GLU A 661 40.59 -18.87 3.66
N ASP A 662 40.77 -19.61 4.75
CA ASP A 662 40.67 -19.12 6.13
C ASP A 662 41.56 -17.90 6.43
N ALA A 663 42.73 -17.82 5.78
CA ALA A 663 43.65 -16.70 5.92
C ALA A 663 43.07 -15.36 5.44
N LYS A 664 41.98 -15.38 4.67
CA LYS A 664 41.34 -14.19 4.08
C LYS A 664 40.01 -13.83 4.72
N LEU A 665 39.34 -14.79 5.35
CA LEU A 665 38.07 -14.60 6.02
C LEU A 665 37.97 -15.58 7.17
N ASP A 666 37.94 -15.07 8.40
CA ASP A 666 37.75 -15.91 9.58
C ASP A 666 36.41 -16.65 9.47
N PRO A 667 36.45 -17.98 9.36
CA PRO A 667 35.25 -18.77 9.13
C PRO A 667 34.47 -19.01 10.43
N ARG A 668 35.06 -18.73 11.59
CA ARG A 668 34.49 -18.90 12.93
C ARG A 668 33.82 -20.26 13.16
N ARG A 669 34.26 -21.33 12.48
CA ARG A 669 33.51 -22.62 12.30
C ARG A 669 33.03 -23.26 13.59
N HIS A 670 33.74 -23.01 14.69
CA HIS A 670 33.48 -23.60 16.00
C HIS A 670 32.80 -22.65 16.99
N ALA A 671 32.58 -21.38 16.63
CA ALA A 671 31.80 -20.45 17.44
C ALA A 671 30.30 -20.81 17.42
N PRO A 672 29.50 -20.43 18.43
CA PRO A 672 28.04 -20.52 18.31
C PRO A 672 27.57 -19.52 17.24
N PRO A 673 26.83 -19.96 16.19
CA PRO A 673 26.28 -19.03 15.23
C PRO A 673 25.23 -18.14 15.89
N ARG A 674 25.11 -16.89 15.41
CA ARG A 674 23.98 -16.03 15.81
C ARG A 674 22.74 -16.40 15.00
N ARG A 675 21.57 -16.07 15.54
CA ARG A 675 20.25 -16.26 14.91
C ARG A 675 20.03 -15.23 13.79
N ALA A 676 20.98 -15.12 12.88
CA ALA A 676 20.98 -14.17 11.77
C ALA A 676 21.23 -14.89 10.43
N ALA A 677 20.74 -14.30 9.35
CA ALA A 677 21.01 -14.75 8.00
C ALA A 677 21.36 -13.59 7.06
N LEU A 678 22.21 -13.85 6.07
CA LEU A 678 22.50 -12.96 4.96
C LEU A 678 22.10 -13.63 3.64
N ILE A 679 21.30 -12.94 2.83
CA ILE A 679 20.85 -13.40 1.51
C ILE A 679 21.22 -12.32 0.50
N SER A 680 21.98 -12.66 -0.53
CA SER A 680 22.43 -11.68 -1.50
C SER A 680 22.54 -12.24 -2.91
N GLN A 681 22.16 -11.41 -3.88
CA GLN A 681 22.50 -11.65 -5.28
C GLN A 681 24.02 -11.56 -5.52
N SER A 682 24.73 -10.69 -4.79
CA SER A 682 26.17 -10.48 -4.92
C SER A 682 26.96 -11.24 -3.85
N GLY A 683 27.78 -12.21 -4.29
CA GLY A 683 28.67 -12.93 -3.38
C GLY A 683 29.69 -12.03 -2.68
N ALA A 684 30.22 -11.02 -3.39
CA ALA A 684 31.17 -10.05 -2.86
C ALA A 684 30.56 -9.22 -1.72
N PHE A 685 29.27 -8.87 -1.82
CA PHE A 685 28.56 -8.18 -0.76
C PHE A 685 28.56 -9.01 0.53
N ILE A 686 28.22 -10.31 0.47
CA ILE A 686 28.18 -11.20 1.64
C ILE A 686 29.53 -11.25 2.35
N ILE A 687 30.60 -11.55 1.62
CA ILE A 687 31.91 -11.79 2.24
C ILE A 687 32.50 -10.52 2.84
N THR A 688 32.22 -9.36 2.24
CA THR A 688 32.63 -8.06 2.82
C THR A 688 31.79 -7.71 4.04
N ARG A 689 30.48 -8.03 4.07
CA ARG A 689 29.65 -7.87 5.27
C ARG A 689 30.10 -8.80 6.39
N MET A 690 30.38 -10.06 6.11
CA MET A 690 30.90 -11.01 7.10
C MET A 690 32.27 -10.58 7.65
N SER A 691 33.13 -10.01 6.81
CA SER A 691 34.41 -9.45 7.25
C SER A 691 34.25 -8.20 8.11
N ASN A 692 33.34 -7.28 7.77
CA ASN A 692 33.13 -6.04 8.51
C ASN A 692 32.29 -6.23 9.79
N LEU A 693 31.38 -7.20 9.77
CA LEU A 693 30.42 -7.51 10.84
C LEU A 693 30.73 -8.88 11.43
N GLN A 694 31.96 -9.07 11.90
CA GLN A 694 32.36 -10.36 12.49
C GLN A 694 31.46 -10.79 13.65
N PHE A 695 30.85 -9.85 14.37
CA PHE A 695 29.90 -10.12 15.45
C PHE A 695 28.61 -10.80 14.95
N LEU A 696 28.20 -10.56 13.69
CA LEU A 696 26.96 -11.06 13.11
C LEU A 696 27.00 -12.58 12.97
N ASP A 697 28.18 -13.15 12.64
CA ASP A 697 28.44 -14.60 12.42
C ASP A 697 27.18 -15.42 12.09
N PRO A 698 26.57 -15.17 10.91
CA PRO A 698 25.21 -15.63 10.64
C PRO A 698 25.14 -17.16 10.54
N ALA A 699 24.00 -17.72 10.99
CA ALA A 699 23.67 -19.13 10.81
C ALA A 699 23.64 -19.54 9.33
N PHE A 700 23.21 -18.61 8.46
CA PHE A 700 23.14 -18.80 7.01
C PHE A 700 23.72 -17.60 6.26
N ALA A 701 24.57 -17.87 5.28
CA ALA A 701 24.97 -16.90 4.28
C ALA A 701 24.73 -17.49 2.88
N VAL A 702 23.82 -16.89 2.11
CA VAL A 702 23.28 -17.43 0.86
C VAL A 702 23.56 -16.46 -0.29
N SER A 703 24.49 -16.85 -1.17
CA SER A 703 24.74 -16.17 -2.45
C SER A 703 23.87 -16.82 -3.53
N VAL A 704 22.92 -16.06 -4.07
CA VAL A 704 21.94 -16.56 -5.06
C VAL A 704 22.44 -16.43 -6.50
N GLY A 705 23.28 -15.43 -6.79
CA GLY A 705 23.82 -15.21 -8.13
C GLY A 705 22.75 -14.81 -9.14
N ASN A 706 22.78 -15.40 -10.34
CA ASN A 706 21.95 -14.99 -11.48
C ASN A 706 20.45 -15.31 -11.35
N GLN A 707 20.05 -16.11 -10.35
CA GLN A 707 18.65 -16.52 -10.19
C GLN A 707 18.10 -17.25 -11.43
N ILE A 708 18.84 -18.25 -11.93
CA ILE A 708 18.43 -19.05 -13.10
C ILE A 708 17.19 -19.89 -12.80
N ASP A 709 17.01 -20.25 -11.53
CA ASP A 709 15.87 -20.99 -11.00
C ASP A 709 15.48 -20.45 -9.62
N LEU A 710 16.22 -20.78 -8.55
CA LEU A 710 15.94 -20.24 -7.21
C LEU A 710 16.25 -18.73 -7.15
N THR A 711 15.39 -17.97 -6.50
CA THR A 711 15.52 -16.52 -6.33
C THR A 711 15.82 -16.13 -4.89
N VAL A 712 16.15 -14.86 -4.67
CA VAL A 712 16.28 -14.29 -3.32
C VAL A 712 14.97 -14.47 -2.52
N SER A 713 13.82 -14.37 -3.17
CA SER A 713 12.51 -14.55 -2.54
C SER A 713 12.28 -15.97 -2.02
N ASP A 714 12.67 -16.98 -2.81
CA ASP A 714 12.57 -18.39 -2.39
C ASP A 714 13.45 -18.65 -1.15
N MET A 715 14.67 -18.10 -1.17
CA MET A 715 15.61 -18.26 -0.06
C MET A 715 15.17 -17.48 1.18
N LEU A 716 14.64 -16.27 1.02
CA LEU A 716 14.07 -15.48 2.12
C LEU A 716 12.92 -16.22 2.78
N ARG A 717 12.01 -16.80 2.00
CA ARG A 717 10.89 -17.60 2.50
C ARG A 717 11.38 -18.83 3.28
N ALA A 718 12.32 -19.57 2.72
CA ALA A 718 12.84 -20.79 3.34
C ALA A 718 13.61 -20.50 4.63
N VAL A 719 14.46 -19.47 4.64
CA VAL A 719 15.23 -19.04 5.82
C VAL A 719 14.31 -18.37 6.86
N GLY A 720 13.36 -17.56 6.39
CA GLY A 720 12.40 -16.85 7.24
C GLY A 720 11.48 -17.78 8.02
N ARG A 721 11.22 -19.01 7.54
CA ARG A 721 10.43 -20.01 8.29
C ARG A 721 11.22 -20.75 9.37
N ARG A 722 12.53 -20.54 9.48
CA ARG A 722 13.35 -21.26 10.47
C ARG A 722 13.29 -20.60 11.84
N GLU A 723 13.19 -21.42 12.89
CA GLU A 723 13.18 -20.94 14.28
C GLU A 723 14.56 -20.48 14.77
N ASP A 724 15.64 -20.95 14.16
CA ASP A 724 17.02 -20.56 14.51
C ASP A 724 17.48 -19.26 13.83
N VAL A 725 16.55 -18.47 13.28
CA VAL A 725 16.81 -17.17 12.63
C VAL A 725 15.80 -16.12 13.09
N ASP A 726 16.29 -14.99 13.57
CA ASP A 726 15.50 -13.83 14.01
C ASP A 726 15.68 -12.61 13.11
N CYS A 727 16.87 -12.48 12.51
CA CYS A 727 17.25 -11.31 11.71
C CYS A 727 17.79 -11.72 10.35
N ILE A 728 17.31 -11.07 9.28
CA ILE A 728 17.66 -11.42 7.90
C ILE A 728 18.09 -10.16 7.15
N GLY A 729 19.35 -10.13 6.71
CA GLY A 729 19.88 -9.10 5.84
C GLY A 729 19.76 -9.52 4.37
N VAL A 730 19.12 -8.69 3.55
CA VAL A 730 18.84 -8.98 2.13
C VAL A 730 19.44 -7.91 1.22
N TYR A 731 20.19 -8.32 0.20
CA TYR A 731 20.67 -7.45 -0.87
C TYR A 731 20.20 -7.95 -2.25
N VAL A 732 19.50 -7.09 -2.99
CA VAL A 732 18.93 -7.41 -4.32
C VAL A 732 19.33 -6.37 -5.35
N GLU A 733 19.79 -6.82 -6.51
CA GLU A 733 20.07 -5.95 -7.68
C GLU A 733 18.85 -5.84 -8.58
N GLY A 734 18.14 -6.94 -8.83
CA GLY A 734 16.91 -6.98 -9.61
C GLY A 734 16.08 -8.23 -9.33
N PHE A 735 14.79 -8.15 -9.64
CA PHE A 735 13.87 -9.28 -9.50
C PHE A 735 13.59 -9.92 -10.86
N ASN A 736 13.32 -11.23 -10.83
CA ASN A 736 12.69 -11.92 -11.95
C ASN A 736 11.21 -11.52 -12.06
N ASP A 737 10.56 -11.93 -13.14
CA ASP A 737 9.13 -11.68 -13.36
C ASP A 737 8.30 -12.18 -12.17
N LEU A 738 7.52 -11.27 -11.57
CA LEU A 738 6.69 -11.49 -10.38
C LEU A 738 7.43 -11.97 -9.12
N ASP A 739 8.76 -11.98 -9.14
CA ASP A 739 9.58 -12.38 -8.00
C ASP A 739 9.62 -11.30 -6.93
N GLY A 740 9.53 -10.02 -7.30
CA GLY A 740 9.37 -8.91 -6.36
C GLY A 740 8.09 -9.04 -5.52
N LEU A 741 6.98 -9.46 -6.12
CA LEU A 741 5.76 -9.78 -5.37
C LEU A 741 5.98 -10.96 -4.39
N SER A 742 6.71 -11.98 -4.82
CA SER A 742 7.03 -13.14 -3.97
C SER A 742 7.96 -12.76 -2.81
N PHE A 743 8.87 -11.81 -3.04
CA PHE A 743 9.74 -11.21 -2.03
C PHE A 743 8.92 -10.49 -0.96
N LEU A 744 8.00 -9.60 -1.37
CA LEU A 744 7.15 -8.86 -0.42
C LEU A 744 6.36 -9.79 0.50
N ARG A 745 5.79 -10.88 -0.05
CA ARG A 745 5.09 -11.89 0.75
C ARG A 745 6.01 -12.64 1.71
N ALA A 746 7.24 -12.92 1.29
CA ALA A 746 8.22 -13.56 2.17
C ALA A 746 8.68 -12.63 3.30
N VAL A 747 8.77 -11.31 3.04
CA VAL A 747 8.99 -10.30 4.08
C VAL A 747 7.81 -10.26 5.05
N GLU A 748 6.57 -10.15 4.54
CA GLU A 748 5.36 -10.10 5.38
C GLU A 748 5.24 -11.34 6.27
N GLU A 749 5.46 -12.54 5.71
CA GLU A 749 5.48 -13.80 6.47
C GLU A 749 6.56 -13.79 7.58
N ALA A 750 7.76 -13.29 7.28
CA ALA A 750 8.85 -13.23 8.27
C ALA A 750 8.55 -12.21 9.37
N SER A 751 8.11 -11.00 9.00
CA SER A 751 7.78 -9.93 9.94
C SER A 751 6.59 -10.28 10.83
N ALA A 752 5.55 -10.94 10.28
CA ALA A 752 4.44 -11.47 11.06
C ALA A 752 4.86 -12.56 12.06
N ALA A 753 5.92 -13.31 11.74
CA ALA A 753 6.56 -14.26 12.66
C ALA A 753 7.54 -13.59 13.65
N GLY A 754 7.53 -12.26 13.74
CA GLY A 754 8.35 -11.47 14.66
C GLY A 754 9.80 -11.23 14.21
N LYS A 755 10.17 -11.61 12.98
CA LYS A 755 11.55 -11.51 12.47
C LYS A 755 11.83 -10.14 11.88
N GLU A 756 13.08 -9.71 11.98
CA GLU A 756 13.55 -8.44 11.44
C GLU A 756 14.18 -8.65 10.06
N VAL A 757 13.69 -7.95 9.03
CA VAL A 757 14.25 -8.02 7.66
C VAL A 757 14.88 -6.68 7.28
N VAL A 758 16.21 -6.63 7.18
CA VAL A 758 16.95 -5.44 6.73
C VAL A 758 17.23 -5.56 5.23
N PHE A 759 16.71 -4.63 4.43
CA PHE A 759 16.69 -4.76 2.97
C PHE A 759 17.44 -3.63 2.26
N TYR A 760 18.41 -3.99 1.42
CA TYR A 760 19.08 -3.07 0.51
C TYR A 760 18.75 -3.41 -0.95
N LYS A 761 18.11 -2.47 -1.66
CA LYS A 761 17.84 -2.56 -3.10
C LYS A 761 18.87 -1.73 -3.89
N ALA A 762 19.69 -2.39 -4.70
CA ALA A 762 20.60 -1.73 -5.62
C ALA A 762 19.88 -1.20 -6.87
N GLY A 763 20.55 -0.35 -7.66
CA GLY A 763 19.94 0.27 -8.85
C GLY A 763 18.94 1.38 -8.53
N ARG A 764 19.19 2.17 -7.49
CA ARG A 764 18.28 3.26 -7.05
C ARG A 764 18.17 4.39 -8.07
N THR A 765 19.31 4.78 -8.64
CA THR A 765 19.42 5.84 -9.64
C THR A 765 19.51 5.26 -11.04
N GLU A 766 19.22 6.04 -12.07
CA GLU A 766 19.37 5.61 -13.47
C GLU A 766 20.77 5.06 -13.77
N ARG A 767 21.83 5.78 -13.34
CA ARG A 767 23.21 5.30 -13.45
C ARG A 767 23.46 4.01 -12.65
N GLY A 768 22.87 3.90 -11.46
CA GLY A 768 22.94 2.68 -10.67
C GLY A 768 22.28 1.48 -11.37
N ARG A 769 21.12 1.70 -12.02
CA ARG A 769 20.42 0.66 -12.81
C ARG A 769 21.27 0.21 -13.99
N GLY A 770 21.91 1.15 -14.69
CA GLY A 770 22.86 0.85 -15.76
C GLY A 770 24.05 0.03 -15.27
N ALA A 771 24.59 0.35 -14.09
CA ALA A 771 25.70 -0.41 -13.49
C ALA A 771 25.30 -1.83 -13.10
N THR A 772 24.11 -2.05 -12.54
CA THR A 772 23.62 -3.41 -12.23
C THR A 772 23.35 -4.24 -13.48
N ALA A 773 22.84 -3.63 -14.55
CA ALA A 773 22.55 -4.34 -15.80
C ALA A 773 23.80 -4.91 -16.50
N GLY A 774 24.99 -4.35 -16.26
CA GLY A 774 26.25 -4.88 -16.78
C GLY A 774 26.81 -6.09 -16.01
N HIS A 775 26.27 -6.39 -14.83
CA HIS A 775 26.79 -7.42 -13.93
C HIS A 775 25.83 -8.60 -13.71
N THR A 776 24.53 -8.39 -13.92
CA THR A 776 23.48 -9.41 -13.80
C THR A 776 22.46 -9.26 -14.93
N ALA A 777 21.97 -10.39 -15.47
CA ALA A 777 21.01 -10.41 -16.59
C ALA A 777 19.58 -9.90 -16.23
N SER A 778 19.39 -9.27 -15.07
CA SER A 778 18.10 -8.77 -14.59
C SER A 778 17.87 -7.30 -14.97
N ILE A 779 16.77 -7.02 -15.68
CA ILE A 779 16.29 -5.65 -15.94
C ILE A 779 15.89 -5.01 -14.62
N ALA A 780 16.45 -3.85 -14.27
CA ALA A 780 16.15 -3.14 -13.03
C ALA A 780 14.74 -2.51 -13.05
N GLY A 781 13.89 -2.86 -12.09
CA GLY A 781 12.53 -2.33 -11.95
C GLY A 781 12.40 -0.98 -11.25
N ASP A 782 11.15 -0.61 -10.96
CA ASP A 782 10.77 0.67 -10.34
C ASP A 782 11.16 0.70 -8.86
N TYR A 783 12.20 1.49 -8.55
CA TYR A 783 12.74 1.61 -7.20
C TYR A 783 11.70 2.11 -6.19
N ASP A 784 10.88 3.10 -6.56
CA ASP A 784 9.93 3.70 -5.61
C ASP A 784 8.84 2.72 -5.20
N VAL A 785 8.38 1.88 -6.14
CA VAL A 785 7.42 0.81 -5.82
C VAL A 785 8.07 -0.19 -4.88
N CYS A 786 9.28 -0.65 -5.19
CA CYS A 786 10.01 -1.59 -4.35
C CYS A 786 10.22 -1.03 -2.93
N ASP A 787 10.61 0.23 -2.84
CA ASP A 787 10.90 0.94 -1.61
C ASP A 787 9.67 1.09 -0.70
N ALA A 788 8.55 1.53 -1.27
CA ALA A 788 7.29 1.69 -0.55
C ALA A 788 6.71 0.32 -0.16
N ALA A 789 6.64 -0.60 -1.11
CA ALA A 789 6.01 -1.89 -0.89
C ALA A 789 6.80 -2.79 0.09
N ALA A 790 8.13 -2.77 0.03
CA ALA A 790 8.96 -3.54 0.99
C ALA A 790 8.82 -2.98 2.41
N ALA A 791 8.73 -1.65 2.56
CA ALA A 791 8.49 -1.04 3.87
C ALA A 791 7.10 -1.40 4.42
N GLN A 792 6.07 -1.37 3.57
CA GLN A 792 4.69 -1.80 3.92
C GLN A 792 4.64 -3.28 4.31
N ALA A 793 5.40 -4.14 3.64
CA ALA A 793 5.50 -5.56 3.96
C ALA A 793 6.24 -5.84 5.28
N GLY A 794 6.88 -4.83 5.88
CA GLY A 794 7.60 -4.96 7.15
C GLY A 794 9.11 -5.13 7.03
N ALA A 795 9.73 -4.73 5.92
CA ALA A 795 11.19 -4.63 5.82
C ALA A 795 11.71 -3.27 6.29
N ILE A 796 12.88 -3.27 6.92
CA ILE A 796 13.70 -2.10 7.18
C ILE A 796 14.52 -1.78 5.92
N VAL A 797 13.94 -1.00 5.00
CA VAL A 797 14.61 -0.65 3.73
C VAL A 797 15.67 0.43 3.94
N VAL A 798 16.93 0.16 3.60
CA VAL A 798 18.09 1.02 3.85
C VAL A 798 18.69 1.65 2.59
N ASP A 799 19.35 2.79 2.75
CA ASP A 799 19.84 3.61 1.64
C ASP A 799 21.35 3.48 1.42
N THR A 800 22.09 3.14 2.47
CA THR A 800 23.54 3.00 2.43
C THR A 800 24.00 1.66 2.99
N PHE A 801 25.20 1.23 2.60
CA PHE A 801 25.81 0.04 3.18
C PHE A 801 26.12 0.20 4.68
N LYS A 802 26.35 1.43 5.14
CA LYS A 802 26.60 1.70 6.55
C LYS A 802 25.34 1.57 7.38
N GLU A 803 24.22 2.09 6.88
CA GLU A 803 22.91 1.88 7.50
C GLU A 803 22.53 0.39 7.54
N PHE A 804 22.83 -0.36 6.46
CA PHE A 804 22.64 -1.81 6.45
C PHE A 804 23.42 -2.49 7.59
N GLU A 805 24.71 -2.17 7.74
CA GLU A 805 25.55 -2.70 8.83
C GLU A 805 24.96 -2.38 10.21
N GLN A 806 24.59 -1.11 10.41
CA GLN A 806 24.10 -0.61 11.70
C GLN A 806 22.75 -1.21 12.09
N LEU A 807 21.81 -1.33 11.14
CA LEU A 807 20.51 -1.92 11.42
C LEU A 807 20.59 -3.43 11.57
N MET A 808 21.51 -4.12 10.90
CA MET A 808 21.79 -5.53 11.19
C MET A 808 22.35 -5.73 12.61
N GLU A 809 23.22 -4.83 13.08
CA GLU A 809 23.73 -4.84 14.45
C GLU A 809 22.61 -4.63 15.48
N LEU A 810 21.78 -3.60 15.28
CA LEU A 810 20.64 -3.32 16.15
C LEU A 810 19.61 -4.44 16.14
N ALA A 811 19.20 -4.93 14.97
CA ALA A 811 18.21 -6.00 14.86
C ALA A 811 18.67 -7.24 15.61
N THR A 812 19.94 -7.63 15.46
CA THR A 812 20.48 -8.83 16.12
C THR A 812 20.63 -8.64 17.63
N ALA A 813 21.10 -7.47 18.08
CA ALA A 813 21.39 -7.22 19.49
C ALA A 813 20.14 -6.87 20.33
N LEU A 814 19.13 -6.27 19.70
CA LEU A 814 17.94 -5.73 20.36
C LEU A 814 16.65 -6.50 20.03
N HIS A 815 16.73 -7.63 19.32
CA HIS A 815 15.56 -8.41 18.90
C HIS A 815 14.61 -8.71 20.07
N ASP A 816 15.17 -9.20 21.18
CA ASP A 816 14.43 -9.63 22.38
C ASP A 816 14.06 -8.46 23.31
N LYS A 817 14.47 -7.22 22.99
CA LYS A 817 14.13 -6.03 23.79
C LYS A 817 12.77 -5.47 23.32
N PRO A 818 11.79 -5.29 24.21
CA PRO A 818 10.53 -4.64 23.85
C PRO A 818 10.76 -3.17 23.47
N VAL A 819 10.18 -2.76 22.34
CA VAL A 819 10.14 -1.36 21.92
C VAL A 819 8.76 -0.80 22.28
N ARG A 820 8.69 0.07 23.28
CA ARG A 820 7.43 0.61 23.83
C ARG A 820 7.08 2.00 23.30
N GLY A 821 7.99 2.64 22.57
CA GLY A 821 7.79 3.96 22.03
C GLY A 821 9.03 4.51 21.34
N ARG A 822 9.06 5.83 21.18
CA ARG A 822 10.02 6.57 20.33
C ARG A 822 10.74 7.68 21.10
N ARG A 823 10.67 7.66 22.43
CA ARG A 823 11.29 8.67 23.31
C ARG A 823 12.67 8.19 23.73
N ILE A 824 13.70 8.98 23.43
CA ILE A 824 15.10 8.65 23.64
C ILE A 824 15.66 9.46 24.81
N GLY A 825 16.36 8.77 25.71
CA GLY A 825 17.28 9.37 26.66
C GLY A 825 18.70 9.37 26.07
N ALA A 826 19.43 10.46 26.21
CA ALA A 826 20.79 10.55 25.70
C ALA A 826 21.75 10.98 26.80
N ILE A 827 22.92 10.33 26.86
CA ILE A 827 23.98 10.60 27.85
C ILE A 827 25.31 10.71 27.11
N SER A 828 26.13 11.71 27.43
CA SER A 828 27.53 11.81 27.00
C SER A 828 28.36 12.55 28.05
N ASN A 829 29.68 12.40 28.05
CA ASN A 829 30.61 13.28 28.78
C ASN A 829 31.12 14.47 27.94
N ALA A 830 30.56 14.69 26.75
CA ALA A 830 30.97 15.75 25.85
C ALA A 830 29.77 16.51 25.26
N GLY A 831 29.72 17.82 25.50
CA GLY A 831 28.64 18.69 25.04
C GLY A 831 28.39 18.68 23.53
N TYR A 832 29.41 18.56 22.67
CA TYR A 832 29.19 18.53 21.22
C TYR A 832 28.39 17.28 20.78
N GLU A 833 28.57 16.14 21.45
CA GLU A 833 27.80 14.93 21.16
C GLU A 833 26.35 15.08 21.62
N THR A 834 26.11 15.79 22.73
CA THR A 834 24.72 16.09 23.16
C THR A 834 23.96 16.88 22.10
N VAL A 835 24.61 17.88 21.47
CA VAL A 835 24.03 18.64 20.36
C VAL A 835 23.83 17.74 19.14
N GLY A 836 24.84 16.96 18.76
CA GLY A 836 24.76 16.05 17.60
C GLY A 836 23.65 15.00 17.73
N MET A 837 23.42 14.49 18.95
CA MET A 837 22.30 13.59 19.24
C MET A 837 20.94 14.30 19.11
N ALA A 838 20.81 15.52 19.63
CA ALA A 838 19.58 16.30 19.53
C ALA A 838 19.25 16.70 18.07
N ASP A 839 20.25 17.06 17.26
CA ASP A 839 20.09 17.40 15.85
C ASP A 839 19.68 16.19 14.99
N ALA A 840 19.91 14.96 15.48
CA ALA A 840 19.68 13.72 14.76
C ALA A 840 18.27 13.09 14.97
N ILE A 841 17.37 13.71 15.73
CA ILE A 841 16.06 13.13 16.10
C ILE A 841 15.04 13.07 14.95
N LEU A 842 15.31 13.72 13.82
CA LEU A 842 14.44 13.75 12.64
C LEU A 842 15.18 13.23 11.40
N GLY A 843 14.53 12.32 10.66
CA GLY A 843 15.00 11.89 9.35
C GLY A 843 13.86 11.42 8.46
N ARG A 844 14.19 11.05 7.21
CA ARG A 844 13.19 10.73 6.18
C ARG A 844 12.23 9.60 6.58
N ARG A 845 12.69 8.58 7.32
CA ARG A 845 11.90 7.40 7.71
C ARG A 845 11.66 7.27 9.20
N TYR A 846 12.03 8.27 9.99
CA TYR A 846 11.93 8.17 11.43
C TYR A 846 11.77 9.55 12.05
N ARG A 847 11.02 9.57 13.14
CA ARG A 847 10.90 10.72 14.03
C ARG A 847 10.87 10.17 15.44
N VAL A 848 11.85 10.60 16.22
CA VAL A 848 11.97 10.29 17.64
C VAL A 848 11.92 11.58 18.45
N GLU A 849 11.72 11.44 19.75
CA GLU A 849 11.61 12.56 20.67
C GLU A 849 12.67 12.43 21.76
N MET A 850 13.18 13.57 22.25
CA MET A 850 14.00 13.62 23.46
C MET A 850 13.25 14.46 24.50
N PRO A 851 12.29 13.85 25.23
CA PRO A 851 11.49 14.59 26.18
C PRO A 851 12.32 15.00 27.40
N PRO A 852 11.90 16.05 28.15
CA PRO A 852 12.50 16.35 29.43
C PRO A 852 12.33 15.16 30.39
N LEU A 853 13.37 14.89 31.19
CA LEU A 853 13.35 13.82 32.20
C LEU A 853 12.26 14.07 33.25
N SER A 854 11.76 13.01 33.88
CA SER A 854 10.79 13.14 34.96
C SER A 854 11.39 13.84 36.19
N ALA A 855 10.55 14.40 37.07
CA ALA A 855 11.02 15.02 38.31
C ALA A 855 11.75 14.01 39.21
N GLU A 856 11.28 12.76 39.24
CA GLU A 856 11.90 11.67 40.00
C GLU A 856 13.28 11.31 39.44
N THR A 857 13.40 11.15 38.12
CA THR A 857 14.69 10.89 37.46
C THR A 857 15.67 12.04 37.70
N ARG A 858 15.21 13.29 37.62
CA ARG A 858 16.07 14.46 37.92
C ARG A 858 16.60 14.43 39.35
N ALA A 859 15.78 14.05 40.33
CA ALA A 859 16.22 13.92 41.72
C ALA A 859 17.27 12.81 41.88
N ARG A 860 17.02 11.62 41.32
CA ARG A 860 17.98 10.50 41.35
C ARG A 860 19.31 10.86 40.69
N LEU A 861 19.27 11.59 39.57
CA LEU A 861 20.47 12.08 38.90
C LEU A 861 21.22 13.11 39.74
N ALA A 862 20.51 14.04 40.39
CA ALA A 862 21.14 15.01 41.29
C ALA A 862 21.86 14.31 42.46
N ASP A 863 21.23 13.29 43.06
CA ASP A 863 21.84 12.50 44.14
C ASP A 863 23.10 11.75 43.68
N ALA A 864 23.03 11.11 42.49
CA ALA A 864 24.17 10.41 41.89
C ALA A 864 25.34 11.37 41.59
N LEU A 865 25.05 12.56 41.06
CA LEU A 865 26.06 13.58 40.76
C LEU A 865 26.67 14.16 42.05
N ALA A 866 25.86 14.40 43.08
CA ALA A 866 26.33 14.92 44.37
C ALA A 866 27.24 13.93 45.10
N ALA A 867 26.95 12.63 45.02
CA ALA A 867 27.80 11.57 45.59
C ALA A 867 29.25 11.62 45.03
N HIS A 868 29.42 12.14 43.81
CA HIS A 868 30.70 12.27 43.13
C HIS A 868 31.20 13.72 43.00
N ARG A 869 30.55 14.69 43.68
CA ARG A 869 30.90 16.13 43.68
C ARG A 869 30.83 16.80 42.29
N LEU A 870 29.87 16.39 41.47
CA LEU A 870 29.65 16.90 40.11
C LEU A 870 28.41 17.80 39.99
N GLU A 871 27.66 18.03 41.07
CA GLU A 871 26.39 18.78 41.08
C GLU A 871 26.52 20.24 40.64
N ALA A 872 27.70 20.84 40.82
CA ALA A 872 27.98 22.21 40.38
C ALA A 872 28.43 22.30 38.91
N LEU A 873 28.75 21.16 38.28
CA LEU A 873 29.33 21.08 36.93
C LEU A 873 28.34 20.56 35.88
N VAL A 874 27.40 19.72 36.29
CA VAL A 874 26.47 19.01 35.41
C VAL A 874 25.06 19.59 35.52
N ASN A 875 24.48 19.97 34.39
CA ASN A 875 23.07 20.34 34.30
C ASN A 875 22.23 19.11 33.96
N VAL A 876 21.21 18.82 34.78
CA VAL A 876 20.35 17.65 34.60
C VAL A 876 19.28 17.91 33.53
N THR A 877 19.64 17.63 32.27
CA THR A 877 18.78 17.75 31.09
C THR A 877 18.74 16.45 30.28
N ASN A 878 17.90 16.39 29.24
CA ASN A 878 17.96 15.37 28.19
C ASN A 878 18.21 16.07 26.85
N PRO A 879 19.36 15.87 26.19
CA PRO A 879 20.47 15.00 26.60
C PRO A 879 21.19 15.44 27.89
N LEU A 880 21.83 14.48 28.55
CA LEU A 880 22.62 14.66 29.78
C LEU A 880 24.12 14.74 29.44
N ASP A 881 24.75 15.87 29.76
CA ASP A 881 26.22 16.06 29.66
C ASP A 881 26.87 15.85 31.02
N LEU A 882 27.55 14.72 31.20
CA LEU A 882 28.24 14.32 32.43
C LEU A 882 29.59 15.03 32.63
N THR A 883 30.07 15.77 31.63
CA THR A 883 31.41 16.36 31.55
C THR A 883 32.56 15.33 31.58
N PRO A 884 33.78 15.71 31.16
CA PRO A 884 34.94 14.82 31.26
C PRO A 884 35.32 14.38 32.68
N MET A 885 34.72 14.98 33.72
CA MET A 885 35.04 14.68 35.12
C MET A 885 34.29 13.45 35.66
N ALA A 886 33.32 12.91 34.93
CA ALA A 886 32.62 11.70 35.31
C ALA A 886 33.48 10.43 35.15
N ASP A 887 33.51 9.61 36.20
CA ASP A 887 34.15 8.29 36.21
C ASP A 887 33.18 7.19 35.72
N ASP A 888 33.67 5.95 35.61
CA ASP A 888 32.88 4.79 35.16
C ASP A 888 31.65 4.51 36.06
N GLN A 889 31.70 4.85 37.36
CA GLN A 889 30.61 4.61 38.31
C GLN A 889 29.48 5.63 38.10
N VAL A 890 29.82 6.91 37.95
CA VAL A 890 28.85 7.98 37.62
C VAL A 890 28.08 7.64 36.35
N TYR A 891 28.77 7.14 35.33
CA TYR A 891 28.13 6.69 34.09
C TYR A 891 27.07 5.61 34.32
N GLU A 892 27.40 4.59 35.11
CA GLU A 892 26.46 3.52 35.43
C GLU A 892 25.24 4.04 36.20
N ASP A 893 25.46 4.84 37.24
CA ASP A 893 24.39 5.34 38.11
C ASP A 893 23.44 6.27 37.34
N CYS A 894 23.99 7.19 36.54
CA CYS A 894 23.19 8.06 35.69
C CYS A 894 22.44 7.27 34.60
N LEU A 895 23.09 6.30 33.96
CA LEU A 895 22.46 5.45 32.96
C LEU A 895 21.29 4.65 33.54
N ARG A 896 21.45 4.08 34.74
CA ARG A 896 20.38 3.37 35.46
C ARG A 896 19.20 4.28 35.78
N ALA A 897 19.47 5.51 36.22
CA ALA A 897 18.42 6.51 36.48
C ALA A 897 17.63 6.84 35.22
N VAL A 898 18.30 7.13 34.09
CA VAL A 898 17.63 7.43 32.81
C VAL A 898 16.86 6.22 32.27
N LEU A 899 17.42 5.01 32.36
CA LEU A 899 16.73 3.78 31.95
C LEU A 899 15.50 3.49 32.81
N ALA A 900 15.46 3.93 34.07
CA ALA A 900 14.31 3.77 34.94
C ALA A 900 13.16 4.76 34.64
N ASP A 901 13.41 5.83 33.87
CA ASP A 901 12.40 6.85 33.57
C ASP A 901 11.29 6.32 32.65
N GLU A 902 10.03 6.29 33.11
CA GLU A 902 8.88 5.83 32.31
C GLU A 902 8.61 6.71 31.07
N GLY A 903 9.12 7.94 31.07
CA GLY A 903 9.13 8.88 29.95
C GLY A 903 10.11 8.52 28.83
N ILE A 904 11.00 7.55 29.05
CA ILE A 904 12.06 7.15 28.12
C ILE A 904 11.87 5.70 27.67
N ASP A 905 11.91 5.47 26.36
CA ASP A 905 11.69 4.16 25.75
C ASP A 905 13.01 3.46 25.35
N ALA A 906 14.05 4.23 25.01
CA ALA A 906 15.38 3.74 24.65
C ALA A 906 16.47 4.73 25.04
N VAL A 907 17.72 4.28 25.17
CA VAL A 907 18.84 5.15 25.57
C VAL A 907 20.03 5.05 24.62
N VAL A 908 20.62 6.21 24.30
CA VAL A 908 21.94 6.33 23.66
C VAL A 908 22.93 6.76 24.73
N VAL A 909 23.92 5.92 25.02
CA VAL A 909 25.03 6.27 25.92
C VAL A 909 26.30 6.45 25.09
N SER A 910 26.78 7.68 25.03
CA SER A 910 28.05 8.00 24.40
C SER A 910 29.14 8.13 25.44
N VAL A 911 30.30 7.56 25.13
CA VAL A 911 31.49 7.62 25.97
C VAL A 911 32.61 8.18 25.11
N VAL A 912 33.11 9.36 25.46
CA VAL A 912 34.37 9.89 24.95
C VAL A 912 35.50 9.39 25.87
N PRO A 913 36.22 8.30 25.50
CA PRO A 913 37.11 7.58 26.40
C PRO A 913 38.44 8.27 26.75
N LEU A 914 38.74 9.47 26.24
CA LEU A 914 40.05 10.12 26.44
C LEU A 914 40.24 10.73 27.84
N THR A 915 39.22 10.71 28.69
CA THR A 915 39.32 11.29 30.03
C THR A 915 40.15 10.42 30.99
N PRO A 916 41.01 11.02 31.83
CA PRO A 916 41.75 10.27 32.85
C PRO A 916 40.86 9.68 33.96
N GLN A 917 39.59 10.07 34.04
CA GLN A 917 38.65 9.56 35.05
C GLN A 917 38.09 8.17 34.70
N MET A 918 38.30 7.69 33.47
CA MET A 918 37.71 6.44 32.99
C MET A 918 38.75 5.34 32.73
N LEU A 919 38.33 4.09 32.90
CA LEU A 919 39.13 2.88 32.66
C LEU A 919 38.93 2.35 31.23
N THR A 920 39.50 3.04 30.24
CA THR A 920 39.17 2.86 28.82
C THR A 920 40.32 2.40 27.93
N THR A 921 41.56 2.32 28.44
CA THR A 921 42.70 1.77 27.66
C THR A 921 42.65 0.25 27.58
N PRO A 922 43.29 -0.39 26.58
CA PRO A 922 43.41 -1.85 26.49
C PRO A 922 43.83 -2.56 27.80
N GLU A 923 44.74 -1.96 28.56
CA GLU A 923 45.24 -2.51 29.83
C GLU A 923 44.30 -2.27 31.04
N GLN A 924 43.26 -1.47 30.82
CA GLN A 924 42.32 -1.03 31.86
C GLN A 924 40.92 -1.63 31.69
N ILE A 925 40.48 -1.93 30.46
CA ILE A 925 39.12 -2.40 30.20
C ILE A 925 38.77 -3.71 30.92
N ASP A 926 39.78 -4.53 31.27
CA ASP A 926 39.59 -5.76 32.06
C ASP A 926 39.57 -5.54 33.58
N ARG A 927 39.80 -4.33 34.06
CA ARG A 927 39.77 -4.06 35.50
C ARG A 927 38.32 -4.12 36.03
N PRO A 928 38.11 -4.57 37.28
CA PRO A 928 36.81 -4.47 37.92
C PRO A 928 36.31 -3.03 37.93
N GLY A 929 35.05 -2.82 37.55
CA GLY A 929 34.43 -1.48 37.50
C GLY A 929 34.80 -0.63 36.29
N SER A 930 35.44 -1.17 35.25
CA SER A 930 35.60 -0.46 33.97
C SER A 930 34.26 -0.31 33.24
N ILE A 931 34.14 0.71 32.40
CA ILE A 931 32.96 0.96 31.56
C ILE A 931 32.68 -0.22 30.61
N ALA A 932 33.74 -0.91 30.18
CA ALA A 932 33.67 -2.13 29.35
C ALA A 932 32.93 -3.29 30.05
N ARG A 933 32.97 -3.34 31.39
CA ARG A 933 32.24 -4.35 32.19
C ARG A 933 30.88 -3.84 32.66
N ARG A 934 30.76 -2.55 32.97
CA ARG A 934 29.53 -1.92 33.48
C ARG A 934 28.45 -1.82 32.43
N LEU A 935 28.74 -1.28 31.24
CA LEU A 935 27.70 -1.09 30.20
C LEU A 935 27.02 -2.41 29.78
N PRO A 936 27.74 -3.52 29.53
CA PRO A 936 27.09 -4.78 29.21
C PRO A 936 26.30 -5.41 30.37
N ALA A 937 26.65 -5.09 31.63
CA ALA A 937 25.84 -5.51 32.78
C ALA A 937 24.50 -4.76 32.79
N VAL A 938 24.53 -3.44 32.71
CA VAL A 938 23.33 -2.59 32.64
C VAL A 938 22.46 -2.97 31.44
N PHE A 939 23.08 -3.22 30.28
CA PHE A 939 22.40 -3.65 29.06
C PHE A 939 21.60 -4.94 29.25
N ARG A 940 22.15 -5.94 29.95
CA ARG A 940 21.48 -7.22 30.18
C ARG A 940 20.34 -7.09 31.19
N GLU A 941 20.52 -6.27 32.22
CA GLU A 941 19.52 -6.06 33.28
C GLU A 941 18.34 -5.20 32.83
N SER A 942 18.57 -4.23 31.94
CA SER A 942 17.52 -3.33 31.49
C SER A 942 16.64 -3.97 30.41
N PRO A 943 15.30 -3.86 30.47
CA PRO A 943 14.42 -4.30 29.39
C PRO A 943 14.40 -3.31 28.21
N LYS A 944 14.90 -2.08 28.37
CA LYS A 944 14.84 -1.05 27.32
C LYS A 944 16.01 -1.18 26.34
N PRO A 945 15.80 -0.87 25.05
CA PRO A 945 16.89 -0.76 24.07
C PRO A 945 17.95 0.25 24.53
N LEU A 946 19.22 -0.16 24.44
CA LEU A 946 20.38 0.66 24.79
C LEU A 946 21.46 0.47 23.72
N VAL A 947 22.03 1.57 23.26
CA VAL A 947 23.15 1.58 22.31
C VAL A 947 24.32 2.38 22.89
N ALA A 948 25.53 1.92 22.65
CA ALA A 948 26.74 2.63 23.05
C ALA A 948 27.39 3.35 21.86
N VAL A 949 28.05 4.47 22.12
CA VAL A 949 28.86 5.20 21.15
C VAL A 949 30.27 5.35 21.72
N ILE A 950 31.27 4.90 20.95
CA ILE A 950 32.70 5.07 21.24
C ILE A 950 33.31 5.85 20.05
N ASP A 951 33.14 7.16 20.04
CA ASP A 951 33.59 8.06 18.97
C ASP A 951 35.07 8.40 19.11
N CYS A 952 35.94 7.40 18.91
CA CYS A 952 37.38 7.51 19.09
C CYS A 952 38.18 6.59 18.17
N GLY A 953 39.45 6.96 17.95
CA GLY A 953 40.38 6.28 17.04
C GLY A 953 40.95 4.94 17.52
N PRO A 954 41.98 4.42 16.81
CA PRO A 954 42.49 3.05 16.96
C PRO A 954 42.82 2.54 18.37
N PRO A 955 43.32 3.37 19.33
CA PRO A 955 43.58 2.89 20.70
C PRO A 955 42.35 2.33 21.42
N PHE A 956 41.15 2.72 21.02
CA PHE A 956 39.89 2.32 21.64
C PHE A 956 39.11 1.30 20.81
N GLU A 957 39.76 0.66 19.83
CA GLU A 957 39.14 -0.40 19.02
C GLU A 957 38.81 -1.64 19.88
N GLU A 958 39.66 -1.94 20.85
CA GLU A 958 39.46 -3.07 21.76
C GLU A 958 38.30 -2.86 22.72
N LEU A 959 38.13 -1.63 23.24
CA LEU A 959 36.96 -1.26 24.04
C LEU A 959 35.66 -1.45 23.24
N ALA A 960 35.59 -0.95 22.01
CA ALA A 960 34.39 -1.11 21.19
C ALA A 960 34.14 -2.58 20.81
N ARG A 961 35.21 -3.35 20.54
CA ARG A 961 35.11 -4.78 20.23
C ARG A 961 34.58 -5.58 21.42
N SER A 962 35.11 -5.35 22.62
CA SER A 962 34.69 -6.07 23.83
C SER A 962 33.22 -5.81 24.17
N LEU A 963 32.75 -4.56 24.01
CA LEU A 963 31.34 -4.22 24.15
C LEU A 963 30.44 -4.97 23.14
N ARG A 964 30.85 -5.05 21.86
CA ARG A 964 30.11 -5.81 20.83
C ARG A 964 30.11 -7.31 21.10
N GLU A 965 31.23 -7.87 21.54
CA GLU A 965 31.33 -9.30 21.91
C GLU A 965 30.42 -9.64 23.08
N ALA A 966 30.25 -8.69 24.02
CA ALA A 966 29.29 -8.79 25.11
C ALA A 966 27.81 -8.59 24.69
N GLY A 967 27.56 -8.31 23.40
CA GLY A 967 26.22 -8.20 22.82
C GLY A 967 25.62 -6.79 22.82
N LEU A 968 26.35 -5.78 23.29
CA LEU A 968 25.91 -4.37 23.24
C LEU A 968 26.20 -3.79 21.84
N PRO A 969 25.21 -3.19 21.15
CA PRO A 969 25.46 -2.55 19.86
C PRO A 969 26.30 -1.28 20.03
N VAL A 970 27.35 -1.12 19.23
CA VAL A 970 28.34 -0.03 19.37
C VAL A 970 28.48 0.77 18.08
N PHE A 971 28.34 2.08 18.20
CA PHE A 971 28.51 3.06 17.14
C PHE A 971 29.80 3.84 17.29
N ARG A 972 30.24 4.45 16.18
CA ARG A 972 31.42 5.32 16.11
C ARG A 972 31.08 6.80 15.97
N SER A 973 29.81 7.17 15.83
CA SER A 973 29.37 8.56 15.97
C SER A 973 27.97 8.62 16.57
N CYS A 974 27.73 9.64 17.37
CA CYS A 974 26.51 9.79 18.15
C CYS A 974 25.28 10.12 17.29
N ASP A 975 25.45 10.92 16.24
CA ASP A 975 24.38 11.26 15.30
C ASP A 975 23.91 10.02 14.50
N GLN A 976 24.85 9.16 14.07
CA GLN A 976 24.51 7.90 13.40
C GLN A 976 23.81 6.90 14.32
N ALA A 977 24.18 6.89 15.61
CA ALA A 977 23.52 6.06 16.61
C ALA A 977 22.05 6.47 16.80
N VAL A 978 21.78 7.76 16.96
CA VAL A 978 20.40 8.28 17.05
C VAL A 978 19.63 8.02 15.75
N ARG A 979 20.24 8.25 14.58
CA ARG A 979 19.62 7.96 13.27
C ARG A 979 19.21 6.49 13.15
N SER A 980 20.12 5.57 13.45
CA SER A 980 19.88 4.12 13.29
C SER A 980 18.91 3.59 14.34
N LEU A 981 19.08 3.99 15.60
CA LEU A 981 18.16 3.62 16.68
C LEU A 981 16.76 4.16 16.41
N GLY A 982 16.64 5.42 15.98
CA GLY A 982 15.33 6.01 15.67
C GLY A 982 14.61 5.27 14.55
N ARG A 983 15.32 4.86 13.50
CA ARG A 983 14.75 4.00 12.44
C ARG A 983 14.30 2.65 12.97
N TYR A 984 15.10 2.00 13.80
CA TYR A 984 14.77 0.72 14.41
C TYR A 984 13.52 0.84 15.31
N LEU A 985 13.46 1.86 16.18
CA LEU A 985 12.32 2.10 17.07
C LEU A 985 11.04 2.40 16.30
N CYS A 986 11.09 3.28 15.30
CA CYS A 986 9.93 3.59 14.46
C CYS A 986 9.44 2.36 13.70
N HIS A 987 10.35 1.53 13.18
CA HIS A 987 10.00 0.28 12.51
C HIS A 987 9.28 -0.69 13.45
N ARG A 988 9.87 -0.99 14.60
CA ARG A 988 9.31 -1.91 15.61
C ARG A 988 7.96 -1.43 16.14
N ALA A 989 7.82 -0.12 16.36
CA ALA A 989 6.55 0.47 16.77
C ALA A 989 5.45 0.37 15.69
N ALA A 990 5.80 0.43 14.41
CA ALA A 990 4.86 0.22 13.31
C ALA A 990 4.52 -1.28 13.10
N GLY A 991 5.50 -2.16 13.27
CA GLY A 991 5.35 -3.61 13.10
C GLY A 991 4.35 -4.25 14.09
N ALA A 992 4.20 -3.68 15.29
CA ALA A 992 3.16 -4.10 16.24
C ALA A 992 1.74 -4.05 15.62
N HIS A 993 1.45 -3.02 14.82
CA HIS A 993 0.15 -2.89 14.13
C HIS A 993 -0.01 -3.87 12.96
N ILE A 994 1.08 -4.27 12.30
CA ILE A 994 1.06 -5.26 11.20
C ILE A 994 0.77 -6.66 11.74
N GLY A 995 1.36 -7.02 12.90
CA GLY A 995 1.09 -8.29 13.59
C GLY A 995 -0.39 -8.43 13.98
N ASP A 996 -0.98 -7.36 14.54
CA ASP A 996 -2.39 -7.32 14.89
C ASP A 996 -3.31 -7.41 13.65
N ALA A 997 -2.95 -6.74 12.54
CA ALA A 997 -3.69 -6.81 11.28
C ALA A 997 -3.59 -8.19 10.59
N ALA A 998 -2.43 -8.84 10.65
CA ALA A 998 -2.24 -10.19 10.12
C ALA A 998 -2.99 -11.25 10.94
N ALA A 999 -3.00 -11.11 12.27
CA ALA A 999 -3.82 -11.94 13.16
C ALA A 999 -5.32 -11.73 12.93
N ALA A 1000 -5.76 -10.49 12.68
CA ALA A 1000 -7.13 -10.17 12.31
C ALA A 1000 -7.55 -10.80 10.96
N ARG A 1001 -6.64 -10.84 9.96
CA ARG A 1001 -6.87 -11.52 8.66
C ARG A 1001 -7.00 -13.04 8.80
N GLN A 1002 -6.28 -13.66 9.74
CA GLN A 1002 -6.39 -15.11 10.00
C GLN A 1002 -7.62 -15.48 10.84
N THR A 1003 -8.14 -14.55 11.67
CA THR A 1003 -9.27 -14.81 12.58
C THR A 1003 -10.60 -14.25 12.11
N GLY A 1004 -10.62 -13.41 11.05
CA GLY A 1004 -11.84 -12.80 10.53
C GLY A 1004 -12.42 -11.70 11.42
N THR A 1005 -11.65 -11.16 12.37
CA THR A 1005 -12.15 -10.21 13.38
C THR A 1005 -11.52 -8.84 13.16
N LEU A 1006 -12.30 -7.86 12.67
CA LEU A 1006 -11.91 -6.45 12.62
C LEU A 1006 -11.91 -5.90 14.06
N VAL A 1007 -10.74 -5.55 14.60
CA VAL A 1007 -10.63 -4.91 15.92
C VAL A 1007 -11.03 -3.44 15.79
N GLY A 1008 -12.17 -3.08 16.39
CA GLY A 1008 -12.60 -1.70 16.55
C GLY A 1008 -11.73 -0.96 17.58
N GLY A 1009 -10.99 0.05 17.12
CA GLY A 1009 -10.35 1.02 18.00
C GLY A 1009 -11.35 2.09 18.44
N GLY A 1010 -11.63 2.16 19.74
CA GLY A 1010 -12.25 3.32 20.39
C GLY A 1010 -11.22 4.44 20.65
N PRO A 1011 -11.70 5.66 20.97
CA PRO A 1011 -11.08 6.95 20.66
C PRO A 1011 -9.73 7.26 21.33
#